data_AF-A0A3N9V8N2-F1
#
_entry.id   AF-A0A3N9V8N2-F1
#
_cell.length_a   1.000
_cell.length_b   1.000
_cell.length_c   1.000
_cell.angle_alpha   90.00
_cell.angle_beta   90.00
_cell.angle_gamma   90.00
#
_symmetry.space_group_name_H-M   'P 1'
#
loop_
_entity.id
_entity.type
_entity.pdbx_description
1 polymer ?
#
loop_
_entity_poly.entity_id
_entity_poly.type
_entity_poly.pdbx_seq_one_letter_code
_entity_poly.pdbx_strand_id
1 'polypeptide(L)'
;MYSRASWIRFIIGLLLIALLVAGSLAAEEEMSKQILILASYNPGLRWTDSVGSEIENQLSIYYPTAEFSFEYMDTKKQAPTKARLAELLELYQNKYKNRHFDVIICSDDDAFQFLLSNRDKVFSGSPIVFCGVNFFEDKMLGGKKGFTGVVEAFDLPSTLSLMLKLHPKTKQIVMVNDRTTTGKANREVMNQTLPLFGKNVSFVIWDNMTVEELQRNASALSEGSLILLLNYNRDREGKVLTHEESAWLLRSSSPVPIYGTRDVYMGFGVLGGVITTGPVQGSLAADLALRILRGESADKVPVAKKLPNSYIFDMMELRRFNISRSDLPPKSIIVNQPFHSRADLSGKNLSGLDLSGTDLNQSELQGSDLRGTNLSRSFLMYATIFDAKLIGANLSGVFMPAVDLHGSDLSHADLRGAYLPINYLVYANLTGADLSGSFMDQTMMDNSTLVGSKLNGASLWAVKISYANLTGASLVKAFMDRATFQNSQLNGANLTGASLVGANLINANVSNADISGADISEARCGGANFSGSKLTKSILGFTNLTHTNLRMANLSGSYLVASNLDDSDLTKAILTDANLENAFMHRVRLVEAKLSGASLPGVRLDDSNLSNSDLENADLTGASLSSCNLTGASLNGARLLGADLSLAILEDAYMTRTNMVGAKMSWVDMVGSSLINCQFTRTELFGANLSNSDLTGSDFTRAYLVRANLSECTLKDVNLDYADLTGAKLGNAELSNARLKNVFLNDADLLGADLSGSYLSSMTLERTILHKANLRMASIISLNFLDTDFSGSDLKDARFFQTYMNNTNFSDADLSGAVFDTSALKNTDFRGANLSGATFGTSALENADFRGANLLGIKYDSIALNFFAVSKLDGAKMSADLKKDLEKLRSGKTT
;
A
#
# COMPACT_ATOMS: atom_id res chain seq x y z
N MET A 1 -33.83 0.95 93.76
CA MET A 1 -34.77 1.90 93.13
C MET A 1 -33.99 2.83 92.21
N TYR A 2 -33.76 2.41 90.97
CA TYR A 2 -33.18 3.26 89.93
C TYR A 2 -34.23 4.29 89.53
N SER A 3 -33.92 5.57 89.70
CA SER A 3 -34.91 6.64 89.55
C SER A 3 -35.39 6.74 88.10
N ARG A 4 -36.69 6.99 87.91
CA ARG A 4 -37.33 7.31 86.61
C ARG A 4 -36.56 8.39 85.81
N ALA A 5 -35.75 9.20 86.49
CA ALA A 5 -34.92 10.23 85.86
C ALA A 5 -33.77 9.67 84.99
N SER A 6 -33.20 8.50 85.30
CA SER A 6 -32.12 7.91 84.48
C SER A 6 -32.63 7.32 83.17
N TRP A 7 -33.82 6.72 83.17
CA TRP A 7 -34.44 6.18 81.95
C TRP A 7 -34.91 7.28 81.00
N ILE A 8 -35.45 8.39 81.54
CA ILE A 8 -35.84 9.56 80.73
C ILE A 8 -34.60 10.22 80.10
N ARG A 9 -33.48 10.33 80.82
CA ARG A 9 -32.22 10.85 80.26
C ARG A 9 -31.62 9.94 79.18
N PHE A 10 -31.75 8.63 79.33
CA PHE A 10 -31.29 7.66 78.33
C PHE A 10 -32.15 7.68 77.06
N ILE A 11 -33.48 7.81 77.20
CA ILE A 11 -34.41 7.94 76.07
C ILE A 11 -34.25 9.29 75.37
N ILE A 12 -34.07 10.40 76.10
CA ILE A 12 -33.76 11.71 75.52
C ILE A 12 -32.40 11.70 74.82
N GLY A 13 -31.41 11.01 75.38
CA GLY A 13 -30.11 10.79 74.73
C GLY A 13 -30.22 9.99 73.42
N LEU A 14 -31.02 8.93 73.39
CA LEU A 14 -31.30 8.14 72.19
C LEU A 14 -32.12 8.91 71.14
N LEU A 15 -33.07 9.74 71.55
CA LEU A 15 -33.85 10.61 70.65
C LEU A 15 -33.00 11.76 70.09
N LEU A 16 -32.09 12.34 70.87
CA LEU A 16 -31.14 13.35 70.38
C LEU A 16 -30.11 12.74 69.42
N ILE A 17 -29.64 11.53 69.68
CA ILE A 17 -28.77 10.80 68.74
C ILE A 17 -29.54 10.40 67.48
N ALA A 18 -30.80 9.98 67.58
CA ALA A 18 -31.64 9.70 66.42
C ALA A 18 -31.98 10.97 65.61
N LEU A 19 -32.14 12.14 66.26
CA LEU A 19 -32.33 13.44 65.60
C LEU A 19 -31.03 13.99 64.99
N LEU A 20 -29.86 13.71 65.59
CA LEU A 20 -28.54 14.04 65.04
C LEU A 20 -28.14 13.12 63.87
N VAL A 21 -28.62 11.87 63.87
CA VAL A 21 -28.44 10.91 62.76
C VAL A 21 -29.48 11.12 61.66
N ALA A 22 -30.71 11.54 61.99
CA ALA A 22 -31.72 11.94 61.00
C ALA A 22 -31.39 13.29 60.35
N GLY A 23 -30.77 14.23 61.08
CA GLY A 23 -30.30 15.51 60.54
C GLY A 23 -29.08 15.40 59.63
N SER A 24 -28.31 14.31 59.70
CA SER A 24 -27.19 14.03 58.79
C SER A 24 -27.54 13.12 57.61
N LEU A 25 -28.72 12.45 57.65
CA LEU A 25 -29.29 11.69 56.53
C LEU A 25 -30.30 12.49 55.69
N ALA A 26 -30.48 13.78 56.02
CA ALA A 26 -31.24 14.75 55.22
C ALA A 26 -30.33 15.87 54.69
N ALA A 27 -29.05 15.57 54.42
CA ALA A 27 -28.38 16.26 53.34
C ALA A 27 -29.11 15.82 52.07
N GLU A 28 -29.86 16.73 51.45
CA GLU A 28 -30.29 16.59 50.06
C GLU A 28 -29.15 15.93 49.29
N GLU A 29 -29.44 14.86 48.54
CA GLU A 29 -28.63 14.54 47.37
C GLU A 29 -28.61 15.84 46.55
N GLU A 30 -27.57 16.65 46.75
CA GLU A 30 -27.33 17.84 45.96
C GLU A 30 -27.10 17.29 44.56
N MET A 31 -28.17 17.25 43.76
CA MET A 31 -28.13 16.62 42.44
C MET A 31 -26.89 17.17 41.72
N SER A 32 -26.01 16.25 41.32
CA SER A 32 -24.77 16.56 40.63
C SER A 32 -25.04 17.60 39.55
N LYS A 33 -24.36 18.75 39.64
CA LYS A 33 -24.51 19.84 38.67
C LYS A 33 -24.16 19.34 37.28
N GLN A 34 -25.07 19.51 36.33
CA GLN A 34 -24.92 19.06 34.96
C GLN A 34 -24.40 20.21 34.11
N ILE A 35 -23.15 20.12 33.66
CA ILE A 35 -22.48 21.19 32.93
C ILE A 35 -22.15 20.70 31.53
N LEU A 36 -22.63 21.40 30.51
CA LEU A 36 -22.29 21.10 29.12
C LEU A 36 -21.26 22.11 28.61
N ILE A 37 -20.15 21.62 28.10
CA ILE A 37 -19.17 22.39 27.36
C ILE A 37 -19.37 22.09 25.87
N LEU A 38 -19.93 23.05 25.14
CA LEU A 38 -20.14 22.95 23.69
C LEU A 38 -19.04 23.73 22.96
N ALA A 39 -18.09 23.02 22.39
CA ALA A 39 -17.00 23.59 21.63
C ALA A 39 -17.31 23.59 20.12
N SER A 40 -17.00 24.71 19.47
CA SER A 40 -17.09 24.80 18.00
C SER A 40 -16.15 23.80 17.32
N TYR A 41 -14.97 23.55 17.89
CA TYR A 41 -13.90 22.78 17.24
C TYR A 41 -13.73 21.38 17.83
N ASN A 42 -12.79 20.62 17.27
CA ASN A 42 -12.50 19.24 17.65
C ASN A 42 -11.55 19.12 18.85
N PRO A 43 -11.58 18.01 19.61
CA PRO A 43 -10.55 17.71 20.61
C PRO A 43 -9.17 17.58 19.93
N GLY A 44 -8.11 18.00 20.63
CA GLY A 44 -6.74 18.04 20.11
C GLY A 44 -6.33 19.39 19.52
N LEU A 45 -7.25 20.35 19.42
CA LEU A 45 -6.91 21.75 19.14
C LEU A 45 -6.60 22.47 20.46
N ARG A 46 -5.37 22.97 20.61
CA ARG A 46 -4.88 23.60 21.86
C ARG A 46 -5.83 24.63 22.47
N TRP A 47 -6.48 25.45 21.64
CA TRP A 47 -7.49 26.42 22.11
C TRP A 47 -8.65 25.73 22.81
N THR A 48 -9.28 24.77 22.15
CA THR A 48 -10.41 23.99 22.67
C THR A 48 -10.05 23.22 23.93
N ASP A 49 -8.90 22.55 23.92
CA ASP A 49 -8.46 21.72 25.03
C ASP A 49 -8.12 22.58 26.26
N SER A 50 -7.44 23.72 26.06
CA SER A 50 -7.06 24.61 27.17
C SER A 50 -8.24 25.36 27.78
N VAL A 51 -9.19 25.85 26.97
CA VAL A 51 -10.42 26.47 27.46
C VAL A 51 -11.26 25.44 28.23
N GLY A 52 -11.49 24.27 27.64
CA GLY A 52 -12.28 23.20 28.26
C GLY A 52 -11.69 22.71 29.58
N SER A 53 -10.39 22.44 29.61
CA SER A 53 -9.70 21.97 30.82
C SER A 53 -9.70 23.02 31.93
N GLU A 54 -9.50 24.30 31.60
CA GLU A 54 -9.52 25.36 32.63
C GLU A 54 -10.91 25.54 33.23
N ILE A 55 -11.97 25.46 32.41
CA ILE A 55 -13.36 25.50 32.89
C ILE A 55 -13.63 24.35 33.85
N GLU A 56 -13.28 23.13 33.45
CA GLU A 56 -13.47 21.94 34.27
C GLU A 56 -12.69 22.02 35.58
N ASN A 57 -11.41 22.41 35.52
CA ASN A 57 -10.56 22.56 36.70
C ASN A 57 -11.11 23.59 37.69
N GLN A 58 -11.50 24.78 37.22
CA GLN A 58 -12.01 25.85 38.08
C GLN A 58 -13.35 25.47 38.73
N LEU A 59 -14.28 24.91 37.96
CA LEU A 59 -15.60 24.55 38.48
C LEU A 59 -15.53 23.33 39.39
N SER A 60 -14.65 22.36 39.12
CA SER A 60 -14.45 21.17 39.96
C SER A 60 -13.92 21.50 41.36
N ILE A 61 -13.23 22.62 41.54
CA ILE A 61 -12.81 23.10 42.86
C ILE A 61 -14.02 23.41 43.75
N TYR A 62 -15.10 23.95 43.18
CA TYR A 62 -16.30 24.34 43.91
C TYR A 62 -17.40 23.28 43.87
N TYR A 63 -17.47 22.48 42.80
CA TYR A 63 -18.44 21.41 42.58
C TYR A 63 -17.73 20.12 42.14
N PRO A 64 -17.04 19.43 43.05
CA PRO A 64 -16.26 18.22 42.73
C PRO A 64 -17.10 17.02 42.27
N THR A 65 -18.42 17.07 42.49
CA THR A 65 -19.38 16.05 42.05
C THR A 65 -20.10 16.45 40.75
N ALA A 66 -19.79 17.59 40.14
CA ALA A 66 -20.42 18.02 38.88
C ALA A 66 -20.08 17.07 37.74
N GLU A 67 -21.06 16.82 36.87
CA GLU A 67 -20.89 16.00 35.67
C GLU A 67 -20.67 16.91 34.46
N PHE A 68 -19.46 16.85 33.90
CA PHE A 68 -19.09 17.59 32.71
C PHE A 68 -19.37 16.75 31.46
N SER A 69 -20.18 17.30 30.56
CA SER A 69 -20.36 16.77 29.20
C SER A 69 -19.60 17.65 28.22
N PHE A 70 -18.79 17.05 27.36
CA PHE A 70 -18.09 17.76 26.29
C PHE A 70 -18.68 17.39 24.93
N GLU A 71 -19.12 18.40 24.19
CA GLU A 71 -19.56 18.23 22.80
C GLU A 71 -18.69 19.07 21.87
N TYR A 72 -18.32 18.46 20.76
CA TYR A 72 -17.48 19.07 19.75
C TYR A 72 -18.27 19.12 18.44
N MET A 73 -18.46 20.32 17.89
CA MET A 73 -19.19 20.51 16.64
C MET A 73 -18.31 20.26 15.40
N ASP A 74 -16.99 20.14 15.59
CA ASP A 74 -15.97 19.90 14.57
C ASP A 74 -15.98 20.91 13.40
N THR A 75 -16.36 22.16 13.64
CA THR A 75 -16.65 23.14 12.57
C THR A 75 -15.43 23.56 11.74
N LYS A 76 -14.21 23.37 12.26
CA LYS A 76 -12.95 23.60 11.51
C LYS A 76 -12.57 22.45 10.60
N LYS A 77 -12.94 21.21 10.96
CA LYS A 77 -12.75 20.03 10.11
C LYS A 77 -13.87 19.92 9.07
N GLN A 78 -15.08 20.33 9.43
CA GLN A 78 -16.25 20.31 8.55
C GLN A 78 -17.01 21.64 8.65
N ALA A 79 -17.10 22.38 7.54
CA ALA A 79 -17.71 23.70 7.54
C ALA A 79 -19.15 23.67 8.11
N PRO A 80 -19.55 24.67 8.93
CA PRO A 80 -20.87 24.74 9.56
C PRO A 80 -21.95 25.18 8.55
N THR A 81 -22.21 24.35 7.55
CA THR A 81 -23.26 24.60 6.54
C THR A 81 -24.65 24.48 7.17
N LYS A 82 -25.67 25.11 6.56
CA LYS A 82 -27.07 25.00 7.02
C LYS A 82 -27.54 23.56 7.17
N ALA A 83 -27.15 22.67 6.24
CA ALA A 83 -27.50 21.26 6.29
C ALA A 83 -26.86 20.57 7.51
N ARG A 84 -25.56 20.77 7.72
CA ARG A 84 -24.85 20.15 8.86
C ARG A 84 -25.32 20.69 10.21
N LEU A 85 -25.62 21.98 10.31
CA LEU A 85 -26.19 22.53 11.55
C LEU A 85 -27.59 21.97 11.83
N ALA A 86 -28.36 21.59 10.81
CA ALA A 86 -29.63 20.88 11.00
C ALA A 86 -29.44 19.44 11.47
N GLU A 87 -28.44 18.72 10.95
CA GLU A 87 -28.06 17.38 11.43
C GLU A 87 -27.60 17.41 12.90
N LEU A 88 -26.77 18.39 13.26
CA LEU A 88 -26.34 18.59 14.65
C LEU A 88 -27.52 18.93 15.57
N LEU A 89 -28.47 19.74 15.09
CA LEU A 89 -29.69 20.03 15.82
C LEU A 89 -30.48 18.74 16.10
N GLU A 90 -30.73 17.92 15.07
CA GLU A 90 -31.46 16.66 15.23
C GLU A 90 -30.72 15.69 16.18
N LEU A 91 -29.41 15.57 16.03
CA LEU A 91 -28.57 14.77 16.93
C LEU A 91 -28.70 15.23 18.38
N TYR A 92 -28.54 16.53 18.65
CA TYR A 92 -28.60 17.05 20.01
C TYR A 92 -30.01 16.99 20.60
N GLN A 93 -31.06 17.19 19.79
CA GLN A 93 -32.44 16.98 20.24
C GLN A 93 -32.67 15.54 20.71
N ASN A 94 -32.17 14.57 19.95
CA ASN A 94 -32.30 13.16 20.31
C ASN A 94 -31.42 12.80 21.51
N LYS A 95 -30.16 13.26 21.54
CA LYS A 95 -29.19 12.96 22.58
C LYS A 95 -29.56 13.56 23.94
N TYR A 96 -30.11 14.78 23.95
CA TYR A 96 -30.38 15.54 25.18
C TYR A 96 -31.85 15.69 25.55
N LYS A 97 -32.76 14.97 24.87
CA LYS A 97 -34.21 15.04 25.09
C LYS A 97 -34.66 14.98 26.56
N ASN A 98 -33.96 14.19 27.37
CA ASN A 98 -34.30 13.94 28.78
C ASN A 98 -33.21 14.45 29.74
N ARG A 99 -32.33 15.35 29.30
CA ARG A 99 -31.22 15.88 30.11
C ARG A 99 -31.37 17.39 30.30
N HIS A 100 -31.21 17.84 31.52
CA HIS A 100 -31.15 19.26 31.87
C HIS A 100 -29.72 19.63 32.23
N PHE A 101 -29.27 20.81 31.79
CA PHE A 101 -27.98 21.37 32.16
C PHE A 101 -28.19 22.62 33.00
N ASP A 102 -27.55 22.69 34.18
CA ASP A 102 -27.60 23.86 35.06
C ASP A 102 -26.93 25.08 34.41
N VAL A 103 -25.90 24.85 33.59
CA VAL A 103 -25.24 25.85 32.76
C VAL A 103 -24.64 25.19 31.53
N ILE A 104 -24.68 25.88 30.39
CA ILE A 104 -23.99 25.49 29.17
C ILE A 104 -22.93 26.53 28.89
N ILE A 105 -21.69 26.08 28.77
CA ILE A 105 -20.56 26.94 28.45
C ILE A 105 -20.18 26.65 26.99
N CYS A 106 -20.23 27.66 26.13
CA CYS A 106 -19.91 27.49 24.72
C CYS A 106 -18.64 28.21 24.33
N SER A 107 -17.76 27.50 23.60
CA SER A 107 -16.50 28.05 23.14
C SER A 107 -16.54 28.33 21.64
N ASP A 108 -16.24 29.59 21.31
CA ASP A 108 -16.12 30.14 19.96
C ASP A 108 -17.47 30.42 19.24
N ASP A 109 -17.38 31.10 18.09
CA ASP A 109 -18.47 31.75 17.37
C ASP A 109 -19.54 30.76 16.90
N ASP A 110 -19.16 29.59 16.37
CA ASP A 110 -20.14 28.64 15.79
C ASP A 110 -21.04 28.01 16.85
N ALA A 111 -20.47 27.62 17.99
CA ALA A 111 -21.22 27.08 19.13
C ALA A 111 -22.15 28.15 19.73
N PHE A 112 -21.67 29.39 19.85
CA PHE A 112 -22.49 30.51 20.28
C PHE A 112 -23.66 30.76 19.34
N GLN A 113 -23.43 30.84 18.02
CA GLN A 113 -24.49 31.06 17.03
C GLN A 113 -25.50 29.90 16.98
N PHE A 114 -25.02 28.67 17.12
CA PHE A 114 -25.88 27.49 17.19
C PHE A 114 -26.81 27.55 18.41
N LEU A 115 -26.28 27.86 19.60
CA LEU A 115 -27.07 27.99 20.82
C LEU A 115 -28.01 29.19 20.77
N LEU A 116 -27.57 30.33 20.23
CA LEU A 116 -28.42 31.51 20.05
C LEU A 116 -29.66 31.18 19.21
N SER A 117 -29.50 30.31 18.21
CA SER A 117 -30.58 29.91 17.30
C SER A 117 -31.44 28.75 17.83
N ASN A 118 -30.88 27.86 18.65
CA ASN A 118 -31.47 26.56 18.94
C ASN A 118 -31.54 26.15 20.40
N ARG A 119 -31.00 26.92 21.35
CA ARG A 119 -30.98 26.56 22.79
C ARG A 119 -32.35 26.12 23.30
N ASP A 120 -33.39 26.89 23.03
CA ASP A 120 -34.72 26.60 23.56
C ASP A 120 -35.37 25.34 22.94
N LYS A 121 -34.85 24.88 21.78
CA LYS A 121 -35.32 23.65 21.11
C LYS A 121 -34.64 22.38 21.60
N VAL A 122 -33.49 22.51 22.28
CA VAL A 122 -32.59 21.40 22.62
C VAL A 122 -32.37 21.32 24.13
N PHE A 123 -32.15 22.46 24.78
CA PHE A 123 -31.63 22.56 26.14
C PHE A 123 -32.59 23.29 27.09
N SER A 124 -33.89 23.32 26.78
CA SER A 124 -34.95 23.82 27.68
C SER A 124 -34.68 25.18 28.34
N GLY A 125 -33.97 26.09 27.65
CA GLY A 125 -33.66 27.42 28.15
C GLY A 125 -32.52 27.52 29.16
N SER A 126 -31.68 26.48 29.31
CA SER A 126 -30.50 26.48 30.19
C SER A 126 -29.64 27.76 30.03
N PRO A 127 -29.16 28.38 31.11
CA PRO A 127 -28.28 29.55 31.03
C PRO A 127 -27.03 29.28 30.18
N ILE A 128 -26.66 30.24 29.34
CA ILE A 128 -25.49 30.16 28.46
C ILE A 128 -24.40 31.11 28.96
N VAL A 129 -23.19 30.58 29.11
CA VAL A 129 -21.96 31.36 29.24
C VAL A 129 -21.11 31.16 27.99
N PHE A 130 -21.00 32.16 27.14
CA PHE A 130 -20.11 32.06 25.98
C PHE A 130 -18.68 32.50 26.34
N CYS A 131 -17.69 31.95 25.64
CA CYS A 131 -16.31 32.42 25.65
C CYS A 131 -15.70 32.22 24.26
N GLY A 132 -14.62 32.92 23.95
CA GLY A 132 -14.03 32.81 22.61
C GLY A 132 -14.86 33.45 21.48
N VAL A 133 -15.91 34.22 21.81
CA VAL A 133 -16.77 34.87 20.80
C VAL A 133 -16.11 36.15 20.36
N ASN A 134 -15.79 36.23 19.07
CA ASN A 134 -15.04 37.34 18.51
C ASN A 134 -15.96 38.55 18.28
N PHE A 135 -15.54 39.73 18.75
CA PHE A 135 -16.21 41.01 18.47
C PHE A 135 -17.70 41.08 18.87
N PHE A 136 -18.07 40.45 19.98
CA PHE A 136 -19.44 40.45 20.48
C PHE A 136 -19.99 41.87 20.71
N GLU A 137 -21.21 42.11 20.22
CA GLU A 137 -22.01 43.30 20.50
C GLU A 137 -23.35 42.89 21.11
N ASP A 138 -23.90 43.70 22.03
CA ASP A 138 -25.16 43.35 22.73
C ASP A 138 -26.34 43.14 21.77
N LYS A 139 -26.32 43.80 20.59
CA LYS A 139 -27.31 43.63 19.53
C LYS A 139 -27.35 42.20 18.96
N MET A 140 -26.25 41.44 19.05
CA MET A 140 -26.16 40.06 18.56
C MET A 140 -27.12 39.14 19.30
N LEU A 141 -27.45 39.42 20.56
CA LEU A 141 -28.43 38.63 21.31
C LEU A 141 -29.85 38.76 20.77
N GLY A 142 -30.17 39.80 19.98
CA GLY A 142 -31.50 39.99 19.40
C GLY A 142 -32.63 40.03 20.44
N GLY A 143 -32.34 40.49 21.67
CA GLY A 143 -33.29 40.51 22.79
C GLY A 143 -33.48 39.17 23.52
N LYS A 144 -32.73 38.12 23.18
CA LYS A 144 -32.77 36.83 23.89
C LYS A 144 -32.16 36.96 25.29
N LYS A 145 -32.84 36.37 26.28
CA LYS A 145 -32.45 36.33 27.70
C LYS A 145 -31.71 35.04 28.03
N GLY A 146 -30.97 35.02 29.13
CA GLY A 146 -30.24 33.86 29.65
C GLY A 146 -28.86 33.67 29.03
N PHE A 147 -28.25 34.74 28.50
CA PHE A 147 -26.91 34.73 27.92
C PHE A 147 -26.00 35.72 28.64
N THR A 148 -24.84 35.24 29.07
CA THR A 148 -23.71 36.06 29.48
C THR A 148 -22.43 35.44 28.91
N GLY A 149 -21.28 36.05 29.13
CA GLY A 149 -20.04 35.47 28.61
C GLY A 149 -18.85 36.40 28.64
N VAL A 150 -17.77 35.90 28.03
CA VAL A 150 -16.47 36.53 27.91
C VAL A 150 -16.20 36.78 26.43
N VAL A 151 -15.94 38.03 26.06
CA VAL A 151 -15.65 38.41 24.68
C VAL A 151 -14.19 38.09 24.37
N GLU A 152 -13.93 37.47 23.22
CA GLU A 152 -12.57 37.32 22.70
C GLU A 152 -12.18 38.60 21.96
N ALA A 153 -11.44 39.46 22.66
CA ALA A 153 -10.87 40.66 22.10
C ALA A 153 -9.41 40.76 22.53
N PHE A 154 -8.51 40.93 21.56
CA PHE A 154 -7.12 41.25 21.85
C PHE A 154 -6.97 42.75 22.11
N ASP A 155 -6.15 43.10 23.12
CA ASP A 155 -5.90 44.49 23.48
C ASP A 155 -4.77 45.09 22.62
N LEU A 156 -5.14 45.52 21.41
CA LEU A 156 -4.22 46.19 20.49
C LEU A 156 -3.64 47.50 21.08
N PRO A 157 -4.44 48.40 21.68
CA PRO A 157 -3.90 49.59 22.33
C PRO A 157 -2.83 49.29 23.38
N SER A 158 -3.10 48.35 24.30
CA SER A 158 -2.13 47.99 25.35
C SER A 158 -0.86 47.36 24.77
N THR A 159 -1.00 46.53 23.72
CA THR A 159 0.16 45.94 23.02
C THR A 159 1.01 47.02 22.34
N LEU A 160 0.41 47.97 21.65
CA LEU A 160 1.14 49.08 21.01
C LEU A 160 1.82 49.99 22.05
N SER A 161 1.12 50.34 23.14
CA SER A 161 1.72 51.09 24.25
C SER A 161 2.92 50.36 24.87
N LEU A 162 2.83 49.04 25.03
CA LEU A 162 3.92 48.20 25.53
C LEU A 162 5.11 48.21 24.58
N MET A 163 4.88 48.00 23.27
CA MET A 163 5.93 48.03 22.24
C MET A 163 6.69 49.35 22.25
N LEU A 164 5.98 50.49 22.29
CA LEU A 164 6.59 51.82 22.30
C LEU A 164 7.32 52.13 23.61
N LYS A 165 6.87 51.57 24.73
CA LYS A 165 7.54 51.70 26.03
C LYS A 165 8.85 50.92 26.07
N LEU A 166 8.85 49.68 25.58
CA LEU A 166 10.05 48.83 25.53
C LEU A 166 11.04 49.28 24.44
N HIS A 167 10.53 49.94 23.39
CA HIS A 167 11.34 50.43 22.26
C HIS A 167 11.03 51.92 21.96
N PRO A 168 11.56 52.86 22.77
CA PRO A 168 11.23 54.29 22.64
C PRO A 168 11.79 54.95 21.37
N LYS A 169 12.71 54.29 20.64
CA LYS A 169 13.31 54.79 19.38
C LYS A 169 12.57 54.30 18.12
N THR A 170 11.43 53.62 18.27
CA THR A 170 10.65 53.08 17.15
C THR A 170 10.18 54.21 16.23
N LYS A 171 10.43 54.06 14.92
CA LYS A 171 9.96 54.94 13.84
C LYS A 171 8.84 54.30 13.02
N GLN A 172 8.81 52.97 12.96
CA GLN A 172 7.86 52.21 12.18
C GLN A 172 7.39 50.95 12.92
N ILE A 173 6.09 50.67 12.86
CA ILE A 173 5.52 49.38 13.25
C ILE A 173 4.86 48.76 12.02
N VAL A 174 5.32 47.56 11.68
CA VAL A 174 4.78 46.74 10.61
C VAL A 174 3.69 45.83 11.17
N MET A 175 2.48 45.97 10.64
CA MET A 175 1.32 45.19 11.03
C MET A 175 1.18 44.02 10.05
N VAL A 176 1.53 42.81 10.47
CA VAL A 176 1.41 41.60 9.64
C VAL A 176 0.04 40.98 9.86
N ASN A 177 -0.71 40.89 8.76
CA ASN A 177 -2.08 40.41 8.73
C ASN A 177 -2.34 39.62 7.42
N ASP A 178 -3.51 38.99 7.27
CA ASP A 178 -3.95 38.43 5.98
C ASP A 178 -5.34 38.96 5.60
N ARG A 179 -5.91 38.42 4.52
CA ARG A 179 -7.25 38.80 4.00
C ARG A 179 -8.32 37.77 4.30
N THR A 180 -8.06 36.85 5.23
CA THR A 180 -9.09 35.94 5.73
C THR A 180 -10.18 36.71 6.49
N THR A 181 -11.26 36.04 6.88
CA THR A 181 -12.33 36.66 7.69
C THR A 181 -11.77 37.28 8.98
N THR A 182 -10.90 36.54 9.69
CA THR A 182 -10.18 37.03 10.88
C THR A 182 -9.30 38.23 10.54
N GLY A 183 -8.55 38.14 9.44
CA GLY A 183 -7.73 39.25 8.95
C GLY A 183 -8.52 40.53 8.69
N LYS A 184 -9.71 40.43 8.08
CA LYS A 184 -10.61 41.59 7.88
C LYS A 184 -11.10 42.19 9.19
N ALA A 185 -11.42 41.36 10.19
CA ALA A 185 -11.84 41.84 11.50
C ALA A 185 -10.68 42.55 12.24
N ASN A 186 -9.47 41.98 12.18
CA ASN A 186 -8.25 42.64 12.68
C ASN A 186 -8.03 44.01 12.02
N ARG A 187 -8.34 44.12 10.71
CA ARG A 187 -8.23 45.40 9.98
C ARG A 187 -9.15 46.47 10.51
N GLU A 188 -10.35 46.13 10.93
CA GLU A 188 -11.28 47.09 11.54
C GLU A 188 -10.76 47.59 12.89
N VAL A 189 -10.24 46.69 13.73
CA VAL A 189 -9.57 47.08 15.00
C VAL A 189 -8.39 48.00 14.74
N MET A 190 -7.58 47.72 13.72
CA MET A 190 -6.47 48.58 13.30
C MET A 190 -6.96 49.98 12.88
N ASN A 191 -8.01 50.07 12.04
CA ASN A 191 -8.53 51.35 11.56
C ASN A 191 -8.99 52.26 12.71
N GLN A 192 -9.53 51.67 13.78
CA GLN A 192 -9.97 52.40 14.97
C GLN A 192 -8.81 52.76 15.92
N THR A 193 -7.79 51.90 16.01
CA THR A 193 -6.72 52.03 17.01
C THR A 193 -5.52 52.84 16.52
N LEU A 194 -5.04 52.60 15.29
CA LEU A 194 -3.80 53.20 14.78
C LEU A 194 -3.80 54.75 14.77
N PRO A 195 -4.92 55.45 14.46
CA PRO A 195 -4.96 56.91 14.53
C PRO A 195 -4.64 57.49 15.91
N LEU A 196 -4.83 56.72 16.99
CA LEU A 196 -4.54 57.14 18.36
C LEU A 196 -3.02 57.22 18.65
N PHE A 197 -2.20 56.53 17.86
CA PHE A 197 -0.74 56.42 18.05
C PHE A 197 0.08 57.15 16.96
N GLY A 198 -0.54 57.50 15.83
CA GLY A 198 0.13 57.91 14.59
C GLY A 198 0.89 59.25 14.58
N LYS A 199 1.01 59.97 15.71
CA LYS A 199 1.75 61.24 15.76
C LYS A 199 3.28 61.05 15.82
N ASN A 200 3.76 59.92 16.34
CA ASN A 200 5.19 59.69 16.62
C ASN A 200 5.79 58.46 15.92
N VAL A 201 4.95 57.61 15.31
CA VAL A 201 5.35 56.35 14.68
C VAL A 201 4.51 56.10 13.42
N SER A 202 5.15 55.62 12.36
CA SER A 202 4.48 55.21 11.12
C SER A 202 3.99 53.76 11.20
N PHE A 203 2.81 53.49 10.66
CA PHE A 203 2.28 52.13 10.57
C PHE A 203 2.27 51.68 9.11
N VAL A 204 2.83 50.50 8.84
CA VAL A 204 2.78 49.88 7.51
C VAL A 204 2.06 48.54 7.63
N ILE A 205 1.05 48.33 6.81
CA ILE A 205 0.23 47.12 6.90
C ILE A 205 0.58 46.17 5.77
N TRP A 206 0.99 44.96 6.15
CA TRP A 206 1.31 43.86 5.25
C TRP A 206 0.16 42.85 5.32
N ASP A 207 -0.85 43.04 4.47
CA ASP A 207 -2.05 42.17 4.42
C ASP A 207 -2.24 41.40 3.10
N ASN A 208 -1.32 41.58 2.14
CA ASN A 208 -1.46 41.07 0.78
C ASN A 208 -0.14 40.62 0.17
N MET A 209 0.69 39.95 0.98
CA MET A 209 1.99 39.45 0.57
C MET A 209 1.93 37.94 0.33
N THR A 210 2.78 37.43 -0.58
CA THR A 210 3.14 36.01 -0.60
C THR A 210 4.13 35.69 0.53
N VAL A 211 4.33 34.42 0.84
CA VAL A 211 5.30 33.96 1.85
C VAL A 211 6.71 34.49 1.55
N GLU A 212 7.12 34.43 0.28
CA GLU A 212 8.46 34.81 -0.17
C GLU A 212 8.64 36.34 -0.14
N GLU A 213 7.59 37.11 -0.47
CA GLU A 213 7.55 38.56 -0.30
C GLU A 213 7.65 38.94 1.18
N LEU A 214 6.91 38.25 2.06
CA LEU A 214 6.90 38.50 3.50
C LEU A 214 8.29 38.29 4.12
N GLN A 215 8.96 37.18 3.79
CA GLN A 215 10.32 36.90 4.27
C GLN A 215 11.33 37.93 3.78
N ARG A 216 11.30 38.26 2.48
CA ARG A 216 12.20 39.24 1.88
C ARG A 216 12.02 40.61 2.52
N ASN A 217 10.78 41.06 2.69
CA ASN A 217 10.50 42.35 3.30
C ASN A 217 10.86 42.38 4.78
N ALA A 218 10.59 41.32 5.53
CA ALA A 218 11.00 41.19 6.93
C ALA A 218 12.52 41.28 7.08
N SER A 219 13.29 40.66 6.18
CA SER A 219 14.76 40.72 6.20
C SER A 219 15.36 42.08 5.91
N ALA A 220 14.60 42.96 5.24
CA ALA A 220 15.04 44.31 4.87
C ALA A 220 14.72 45.36 5.94
N LEU A 221 14.04 45.00 7.03
CA LEU A 221 13.71 45.94 8.11
C LEU A 221 14.98 46.37 8.85
N SER A 222 15.07 47.68 9.12
CA SER A 222 16.21 48.29 9.80
C SER A 222 15.90 48.65 11.25
N GLU A 223 16.95 48.99 12.00
CA GLU A 223 16.87 49.42 13.40
C GLU A 223 15.87 50.59 13.57
N GLY A 224 14.96 50.46 14.53
CA GLY A 224 13.82 51.37 14.72
C GLY A 224 12.51 50.90 14.08
N SER A 225 12.49 49.71 13.48
CA SER A 225 11.26 49.02 13.05
C SER A 225 10.86 47.95 14.07
N LEU A 226 9.57 47.68 14.22
CA LEU A 226 9.03 46.53 14.96
C LEU A 226 7.99 45.81 14.11
N ILE A 227 7.78 44.51 14.35
CA ILE A 227 6.68 43.75 13.74
C ILE A 227 5.62 43.47 14.82
N LEU A 228 4.35 43.63 14.47
CA LEU A 228 3.22 43.09 15.21
C LEU A 228 2.48 42.07 14.34
N LEU A 229 2.59 40.79 14.70
CA LEU A 229 1.92 39.68 14.04
C LEU A 229 0.51 39.51 14.60
N LEU A 230 -0.50 39.80 13.78
CA LEU A 230 -1.91 39.64 14.14
C LEU A 230 -2.49 38.33 13.61
N ASN A 231 -2.32 38.06 12.31
CA ASN A 231 -2.81 36.84 11.64
C ASN A 231 -2.15 36.66 10.28
N TYR A 232 -1.48 35.54 9.98
CA TYR A 232 -0.95 35.29 8.63
C TYR A 232 -0.95 33.80 8.32
N ASN A 233 -2.14 33.28 8.05
CA ASN A 233 -2.34 31.84 7.87
C ASN A 233 -2.69 31.50 6.43
N ARG A 234 -2.92 32.53 5.60
CA ARG A 234 -3.10 32.40 4.17
C ARG A 234 -2.50 33.58 3.44
N ASP A 235 -1.67 33.29 2.45
CA ASP A 235 -1.08 34.32 1.61
C ASP A 235 -2.00 34.72 0.43
N ARG A 236 -1.52 35.64 -0.42
CA ARG A 236 -2.27 36.12 -1.60
C ARG A 236 -2.55 35.03 -2.65
N GLU A 237 -1.68 34.01 -2.74
CA GLU A 237 -1.79 32.91 -3.70
C GLU A 237 -2.58 31.71 -3.16
N GLY A 238 -2.98 31.78 -1.88
CA GLY A 238 -3.78 30.75 -1.21
C GLY A 238 -2.94 29.70 -0.48
N LYS A 239 -1.63 29.87 -0.37
CA LYS A 239 -0.76 29.02 0.44
C LYS A 239 -1.16 29.15 1.91
N VAL A 240 -1.40 28.02 2.56
CA VAL A 240 -1.85 27.94 3.95
C VAL A 240 -0.65 27.68 4.86
N LEU A 241 -0.57 28.40 5.97
CA LEU A 241 0.42 28.20 7.03
C LEU A 241 -0.29 28.00 8.36
N THR A 242 0.30 27.21 9.24
CA THR A 242 -0.08 27.19 10.66
C THR A 242 0.38 28.48 11.35
N HIS A 243 -0.14 28.74 12.55
CA HIS A 243 0.26 29.91 13.33
C HIS A 243 1.75 29.84 13.70
N GLU A 244 2.21 28.65 14.06
CA GLU A 244 3.58 28.31 14.42
C GLU A 244 4.52 28.52 13.22
N GLU A 245 4.14 28.02 12.04
CA GLU A 245 4.90 28.21 10.80
C GLU A 245 5.03 29.69 10.43
N SER A 246 3.95 30.46 10.55
CA SER A 246 3.95 31.89 10.23
C SER A 246 4.88 32.70 11.15
N ALA A 247 4.87 32.40 12.46
CA ALA A 247 5.76 33.04 13.43
C ALA A 247 7.22 32.63 13.19
N TRP A 248 7.46 31.34 12.94
CA TRP A 248 8.81 30.83 12.68
C TRP A 248 9.42 31.39 11.40
N LEU A 249 8.61 31.51 10.34
CA LEU A 249 8.98 32.11 9.07
C LEU A 249 9.49 33.55 9.27
N LEU A 250 8.71 34.38 9.97
CA LEU A 250 9.08 35.76 10.28
C LEU A 250 10.31 35.84 11.17
N ARG A 251 10.38 35.00 12.22
CA ARG A 251 11.54 34.91 13.12
C ARG A 251 12.83 34.68 12.38
N SER A 252 12.80 33.78 11.40
CA SER A 252 13.97 33.29 10.66
C SER A 252 14.55 34.34 9.73
N SER A 253 13.73 35.31 9.30
CA SER A 253 14.13 36.37 8.37
C SER A 253 14.23 37.74 9.03
N SER A 254 13.53 38.00 10.13
CA SER A 254 13.45 39.33 10.76
C SER A 254 14.68 39.65 11.63
N PRO A 255 15.35 40.79 11.42
CA PRO A 255 16.37 41.30 12.33
C PRO A 255 15.78 42.14 13.48
N VAL A 256 14.45 42.35 13.54
CA VAL A 256 13.77 43.19 14.54
C VAL A 256 12.77 42.40 15.40
N PRO A 257 12.43 42.88 16.62
CA PRO A 257 11.47 42.22 17.48
C PRO A 257 10.10 42.02 16.84
N ILE A 258 9.52 40.83 17.05
CA ILE A 258 8.18 40.46 16.61
C ILE A 258 7.30 40.35 17.85
N TYR A 259 6.25 41.15 17.93
CA TYR A 259 5.22 41.06 18.96
C TYR A 259 4.01 40.31 18.43
N GLY A 260 3.22 39.75 19.34
CA GLY A 260 1.97 39.04 19.02
C GLY A 260 0.87 39.38 20.02
N THR A 261 -0.34 38.88 19.74
CA THR A 261 -1.53 39.13 20.58
C THR A 261 -2.23 37.84 21.05
N ARG A 262 -1.72 36.68 20.62
CA ARG A 262 -2.32 35.35 20.85
C ARG A 262 -1.23 34.36 21.25
N ASP A 263 -1.57 33.42 22.13
CA ASP A 263 -0.64 32.46 22.71
C ASP A 263 -0.12 31.40 21.74
N VAL A 264 -0.87 31.12 20.67
CA VAL A 264 -0.48 30.22 19.57
C VAL A 264 0.87 30.57 18.92
N TYR A 265 1.32 31.82 19.03
CA TYR A 265 2.61 32.26 18.48
C TYR A 265 3.78 32.15 19.47
N MET A 266 3.49 31.97 20.77
CA MET A 266 4.52 31.91 21.80
C MET A 266 5.35 30.64 21.66
N GLY A 267 6.68 30.77 21.73
CA GLY A 267 7.63 29.68 21.52
C GLY A 267 8.06 29.44 20.08
N PHE A 268 7.51 30.20 19.12
CA PHE A 268 7.85 30.09 17.70
C PHE A 268 8.48 31.37 17.13
N GLY A 269 8.98 32.25 18.00
CA GLY A 269 9.76 33.43 17.61
C GLY A 269 9.09 34.79 17.80
N VAL A 270 7.93 34.83 18.45
CA VAL A 270 7.34 36.07 18.98
C VAL A 270 7.97 36.41 20.33
N LEU A 271 8.43 37.65 20.48
CA LEU A 271 9.03 38.19 21.70
C LEU A 271 8.03 38.24 22.87
N GLY A 272 6.78 38.59 22.59
CA GLY A 272 5.73 38.69 23.60
C GLY A 272 4.69 39.73 23.25
N GLY A 273 3.90 40.12 24.25
CA GLY A 273 2.87 41.13 24.12
C GLY A 273 1.85 41.09 25.25
N VAL A 274 0.71 41.75 25.02
CA VAL A 274 -0.50 41.50 25.79
C VAL A 274 -1.22 40.36 25.10
N ILE A 275 -1.05 39.16 25.64
CA ILE A 275 -1.42 37.91 24.99
C ILE A 275 -2.78 37.43 25.48
N THR A 276 -3.69 37.19 24.54
CA THR A 276 -4.95 36.50 24.82
C THR A 276 -4.69 35.00 24.89
N THR A 277 -5.13 34.34 25.97
CA THR A 277 -4.89 32.91 26.19
C THR A 277 -6.19 32.14 26.41
N GLY A 278 -6.23 30.88 26.00
CA GLY A 278 -7.36 29.98 26.25
C GLY A 278 -7.71 29.84 27.75
N PRO A 279 -6.72 29.64 28.66
CA PRO A 279 -7.01 29.58 30.10
C PRO A 279 -7.65 30.85 30.67
N VAL A 280 -7.26 32.05 30.24
CA VAL A 280 -7.91 33.27 30.75
C VAL A 280 -9.39 33.34 30.30
N GLN A 281 -9.68 32.91 29.07
CA GLN A 281 -11.06 32.79 28.59
C GLN A 281 -11.86 31.76 29.40
N GLY A 282 -11.28 30.57 29.61
CA GLY A 282 -11.91 29.50 30.37
C GLY A 282 -12.15 29.87 31.83
N SER A 283 -11.16 30.48 32.49
CA SER A 283 -11.24 30.90 33.90
C SER A 283 -12.33 31.94 34.15
N LEU A 284 -12.42 32.97 33.30
CA LEU A 284 -13.49 33.96 33.43
C LEU A 284 -14.86 33.39 33.08
N ALA A 285 -14.94 32.50 32.08
CA ALA A 285 -16.19 31.81 31.77
C ALA A 285 -16.63 30.94 32.95
N ALA A 286 -15.71 30.25 33.61
CA ALA A 286 -15.96 29.50 34.83
C ALA A 286 -16.44 30.41 35.98
N ASP A 287 -15.83 31.58 36.19
CA ASP A 287 -16.29 32.54 37.20
C ASP A 287 -17.73 33.01 36.95
N LEU A 288 -18.09 33.31 35.69
CA LEU A 288 -19.46 33.68 35.33
C LEU A 288 -20.43 32.50 35.48
N ALA A 289 -20.01 31.29 35.09
CA ALA A 289 -20.78 30.07 35.27
C ALA A 289 -20.99 29.76 36.76
N LEU A 290 -19.99 29.98 37.61
CA LEU A 290 -20.06 29.79 39.05
C LEU A 290 -21.09 30.71 39.70
N ARG A 291 -21.21 31.96 39.23
CA ARG A 291 -22.27 32.88 39.67
C ARG A 291 -23.66 32.33 39.34
N ILE A 292 -23.82 31.79 38.14
CA ILE A 292 -25.07 31.17 37.69
C ILE A 292 -25.40 29.92 38.50
N LEU A 293 -24.42 29.04 38.71
CA LEU A 293 -24.55 27.82 39.51
C LEU A 293 -24.91 28.11 40.98
N ARG A 294 -24.50 29.29 41.50
CA ARG A 294 -24.89 29.82 42.82
C ARG A 294 -26.27 30.49 42.84
N GLY A 295 -27.02 30.46 41.75
CA GLY A 295 -28.40 30.94 41.66
C GLY A 295 -28.57 32.35 41.09
N GLU A 296 -27.50 33.01 40.61
CA GLU A 296 -27.64 34.29 39.92
C GLU A 296 -28.21 34.09 38.50
N SER A 297 -29.20 34.88 38.11
CA SER A 297 -29.71 34.85 36.73
C SER A 297 -28.65 35.36 35.74
N ALA A 298 -28.42 34.62 34.65
CA ALA A 298 -27.51 35.03 33.59
C ALA A 298 -27.83 36.43 33.00
N ASP A 299 -29.09 36.88 33.04
CA ASP A 299 -29.48 38.23 32.60
C ASP A 299 -28.90 39.35 33.47
N LYS A 300 -28.54 39.04 34.72
CA LYS A 300 -27.96 39.98 35.68
C LYS A 300 -26.43 39.91 35.70
N VAL A 301 -25.84 38.88 35.09
CA VAL A 301 -24.40 38.70 34.98
C VAL A 301 -23.90 39.47 33.75
N PRO A 302 -23.12 40.56 33.91
CA PRO A 302 -22.68 41.36 32.78
C PRO A 302 -21.69 40.60 31.90
N VAL A 303 -21.79 40.79 30.58
CA VAL A 303 -20.80 40.28 29.62
C VAL A 303 -19.44 40.92 29.89
N ALA A 304 -18.41 40.09 30.09
CA ALA A 304 -17.03 40.53 30.28
C ALA A 304 -16.41 40.94 28.95
N LYS A 305 -16.48 42.24 28.63
CA LYS A 305 -15.92 42.84 27.41
C LYS A 305 -14.44 43.20 27.51
N LYS A 306 -13.87 43.21 28.72
CA LYS A 306 -12.46 43.53 28.97
C LYS A 306 -11.82 42.44 29.81
N LEU A 307 -10.77 41.85 29.26
CA LEU A 307 -9.97 40.80 29.89
C LEU A 307 -8.82 41.42 30.71
N PRO A 308 -8.35 40.75 31.78
CA PRO A 308 -7.08 41.10 32.41
C PRO A 308 -5.94 41.00 31.38
N ASN A 309 -5.05 42.00 31.37
CA ASN A 309 -3.87 41.96 30.50
C ASN A 309 -2.91 40.87 30.99
N SER A 310 -2.72 39.83 30.18
CA SER A 310 -1.66 38.84 30.38
C SER A 310 -0.42 39.26 29.62
N TYR A 311 0.54 39.84 30.34
CA TYR A 311 1.86 40.14 29.78
C TYR A 311 2.66 38.84 29.70
N ILE A 312 2.89 38.34 28.49
CA ILE A 312 3.64 37.09 28.28
C ILE A 312 4.82 37.37 27.34
N PHE A 313 6.01 36.90 27.70
CA PHE A 313 7.23 37.11 26.94
C PHE A 313 8.05 35.83 26.80
N ASP A 314 8.70 35.67 25.66
CA ASP A 314 9.62 34.58 25.37
C ASP A 314 11.04 34.97 25.75
N MET A 315 11.68 34.19 26.63
CA MET A 315 13.01 34.51 27.11
C MET A 315 14.11 34.38 26.04
N MET A 316 13.98 33.48 25.07
CA MET A 316 14.98 33.36 24.02
C MET A 316 15.00 34.64 23.17
N GLU A 317 13.82 35.21 22.89
CA GLU A 317 13.71 36.47 22.16
C GLU A 317 14.04 37.70 23.01
N LEU A 318 13.69 37.73 24.31
CA LEU A 318 14.15 38.78 25.23
C LEU A 318 15.68 38.87 25.24
N ARG A 319 16.39 37.73 25.24
CA ARG A 319 17.86 37.69 25.12
C ARG A 319 18.33 38.15 23.75
N ARG A 320 17.71 37.67 22.67
CA ARG A 320 18.07 38.04 21.29
C ARG A 320 18.04 39.55 21.09
N PHE A 321 17.10 40.25 21.73
CA PHE A 321 16.93 41.70 21.60
C PHE A 321 17.40 42.48 22.83
N ASN A 322 18.13 41.85 23.74
CA ASN A 322 18.74 42.46 24.92
C ASN A 322 17.76 43.28 25.78
N ILE A 323 16.55 42.75 26.00
CA ILE A 323 15.51 43.37 26.85
C ILE A 323 15.59 42.75 28.25
N SER A 324 15.75 43.57 29.28
CA SER A 324 15.84 43.09 30.67
C SER A 324 14.46 42.73 31.23
N ARG A 325 14.39 41.71 32.08
CA ARG A 325 13.16 41.38 32.83
C ARG A 325 12.65 42.55 33.69
N SER A 326 13.56 43.40 34.17
CA SER A 326 13.23 44.59 34.95
C SER A 326 12.43 45.62 34.15
N ASP A 327 12.53 45.58 32.83
CA ASP A 327 11.88 46.54 31.93
C ASP A 327 10.45 46.13 31.59
N LEU A 328 10.10 44.86 31.88
CA LEU A 328 8.80 44.29 31.61
C LEU A 328 7.76 44.75 32.66
N PRO A 329 6.48 44.81 32.29
CA PRO A 329 5.40 45.08 33.24
C PRO A 329 5.42 44.11 34.44
N PRO A 330 5.03 44.56 35.65
CA PRO A 330 4.88 43.68 36.80
C PRO A 330 3.96 42.50 36.49
N LYS A 331 4.24 41.33 37.07
CA LYS A 331 3.52 40.06 36.83
C LYS A 331 3.61 39.53 35.39
N SER A 332 4.60 39.96 34.61
CA SER A 332 4.88 39.34 33.31
C SER A 332 5.23 37.85 33.46
N ILE A 333 4.55 37.01 32.70
CA ILE A 333 4.82 35.59 32.56
C ILE A 333 5.95 35.42 31.55
N ILE A 334 7.01 34.71 31.92
CA ILE A 334 8.12 34.45 31.02
C ILE A 334 8.10 32.97 30.62
N VAL A 335 7.92 32.71 29.34
CA VAL A 335 7.99 31.37 28.73
C VAL A 335 9.39 31.12 28.16
N ASN A 336 9.75 29.86 27.94
CA ASN A 336 11.05 29.44 27.39
C ASN A 336 12.27 30.00 28.16
N GLN A 337 12.12 30.17 29.48
CA GLN A 337 13.23 30.59 30.35
C GLN A 337 14.39 29.59 30.26
N PRO A 338 15.66 30.04 30.20
CA PRO A 338 16.82 29.18 30.34
C PRO A 338 16.71 28.56 31.73
N PHE A 339 16.61 27.25 31.71
CA PHE A 339 16.24 26.41 32.84
C PHE A 339 17.14 26.68 34.06
N HIS A 340 16.54 26.73 35.25
CA HIS A 340 17.25 26.64 36.53
C HIS A 340 17.60 25.17 36.82
N SER A 341 18.66 24.92 37.60
CA SER A 341 19.03 23.57 38.06
C SER A 341 17.85 22.84 38.71
N ARG A 342 17.45 21.65 38.21
CA ARG A 342 16.39 20.80 38.78
C ARG A 342 16.91 19.44 39.23
N ALA A 343 16.08 18.79 40.04
CA ALA A 343 16.46 17.85 41.09
C ALA A 343 17.45 16.76 40.67
N ASP A 344 18.50 16.61 41.47
CA ASP A 344 19.30 15.39 41.52
C ASP A 344 18.49 14.30 42.23
N LEU A 345 17.84 13.48 41.41
CA LEU A 345 17.12 12.28 41.79
C LEU A 345 17.90 11.01 41.38
N SER A 346 19.20 11.16 41.09
CA SER A 346 20.06 10.06 40.68
C SER A 346 20.11 8.99 41.77
N GLY A 347 19.93 7.73 41.37
CA GLY A 347 19.90 6.56 42.26
C GLY A 347 18.82 6.59 43.35
N LYS A 348 17.86 7.53 43.33
CA LYS A 348 16.81 7.62 44.35
C LYS A 348 15.74 6.55 44.13
N ASN A 349 15.10 6.16 45.23
CA ASN A 349 13.90 5.34 45.18
C ASN A 349 12.65 6.23 45.08
N LEU A 350 12.01 6.17 43.92
CA LEU A 350 10.80 6.90 43.54
C LEU A 350 9.63 5.93 43.24
N SER A 351 9.79 4.65 43.55
CA SER A 351 8.84 3.60 43.21
C SER A 351 7.45 3.85 43.80
N GLY A 352 6.42 3.63 43.00
CA GLY A 352 5.01 3.80 43.37
C GLY A 352 4.56 5.25 43.64
N LEU A 353 5.43 6.25 43.48
CA LEU A 353 5.05 7.65 43.65
C LEU A 353 4.13 8.12 42.53
N ASP A 354 3.27 9.09 42.84
CA ASP A 354 2.51 9.84 41.84
C ASP A 354 3.24 11.15 41.49
N LEU A 355 3.82 11.17 40.31
CA LEU A 355 4.51 12.29 39.69
C LEU A 355 3.79 12.73 38.40
N SER A 356 2.51 12.40 38.25
CA SER A 356 1.73 12.78 37.08
C SER A 356 1.68 14.30 36.90
N GLY A 357 1.74 14.75 35.65
CA GLY A 357 1.76 16.18 35.30
C GLY A 357 2.99 16.97 35.80
N THR A 358 3.95 16.33 36.48
CA THR A 358 5.07 17.01 37.12
C THR A 358 6.06 17.52 36.06
N ASP A 359 6.65 18.70 36.29
CA ASP A 359 7.72 19.25 35.45
C ASP A 359 9.10 18.81 35.97
N LEU A 360 9.58 17.69 35.43
CA LEU A 360 10.88 17.06 35.67
C LEU A 360 11.90 17.39 34.58
N ASN A 361 11.66 18.41 33.75
CA ASN A 361 12.58 18.83 32.69
C ASN A 361 14.00 19.03 33.24
N GLN A 362 15.01 18.51 32.54
CA GLN A 362 16.43 18.54 32.92
C GLN A 362 16.79 17.90 34.28
N SER A 363 15.89 17.14 34.90
CA SER A 363 16.21 16.44 36.15
C SER A 363 17.16 15.27 35.88
N GLU A 364 17.97 14.95 36.89
CA GLU A 364 18.90 13.83 36.88
C GLU A 364 18.22 12.64 37.57
N LEU A 365 17.81 11.63 36.80
CA LEU A 365 17.10 10.42 37.26
C LEU A 365 17.89 9.14 36.96
N GLN A 366 19.18 9.26 36.69
CA GLN A 366 20.02 8.15 36.25
C GLN A 366 20.09 7.09 37.36
N GLY A 367 19.93 5.82 37.00
CA GLY A 367 19.94 4.70 37.94
C GLY A 367 18.82 4.73 39.00
N SER A 368 17.85 5.64 38.89
CA SER A 368 16.76 5.75 39.85
C SER A 368 15.79 4.55 39.76
N ASP A 369 15.11 4.27 40.87
CA ASP A 369 14.08 3.23 40.96
C ASP A 369 12.69 3.88 40.82
N LEU A 370 12.12 3.78 39.63
CA LEU A 370 10.82 4.33 39.22
C LEU A 370 9.77 3.23 39.02
N ARG A 371 9.94 2.07 39.66
CA ARG A 371 9.03 0.92 39.48
C ARG A 371 7.61 1.28 39.90
N GLY A 372 6.65 1.08 39.01
CA GLY A 372 5.24 1.40 39.25
C GLY A 372 4.93 2.90 39.51
N THR A 373 5.88 3.80 39.28
CA THR A 373 5.68 5.25 39.43
C THR A 373 4.70 5.75 38.38
N ASN A 374 3.82 6.67 38.76
CA ASN A 374 2.93 7.36 37.82
C ASN A 374 3.61 8.64 37.31
N LEU A 375 4.08 8.62 36.08
CA LEU A 375 4.65 9.75 35.32
C LEU A 375 3.70 10.23 34.21
N SER A 376 2.41 9.86 34.26
CA SER A 376 1.50 10.19 33.16
C SER A 376 1.42 11.70 32.96
N ARG A 377 1.50 12.15 31.70
CA ARG A 377 1.45 13.58 31.32
C ARG A 377 2.53 14.47 31.95
N SER A 378 3.59 13.90 32.53
CA SER A 378 4.71 14.68 33.06
C SER A 378 5.58 15.27 31.94
N PHE A 379 6.40 16.27 32.26
CA PHE A 379 7.35 16.88 31.34
C PHE A 379 8.78 16.47 31.74
N LEU A 380 9.52 15.86 30.83
CA LEU A 380 10.86 15.31 31.05
C LEU A 380 11.86 15.77 29.98
N MET A 381 11.57 16.84 29.25
CA MET A 381 12.47 17.39 28.22
C MET A 381 13.89 17.55 28.76
N TYR A 382 14.86 16.97 28.05
CA TYR A 382 16.29 16.97 28.40
C TYR A 382 16.64 16.38 29.78
N ALA A 383 15.75 15.61 30.42
CA ALA A 383 16.10 14.81 31.59
C ALA A 383 17.13 13.72 31.21
N THR A 384 17.81 13.18 32.21
CA THR A 384 18.70 12.02 32.03
C THR A 384 18.19 10.89 32.91
N ILE A 385 17.75 9.80 32.29
CA ILE A 385 17.03 8.69 32.95
C ILE A 385 17.71 7.35 32.66
N PHE A 386 18.94 7.36 32.16
CA PHE A 386 19.65 6.14 31.80
C PHE A 386 19.87 5.21 33.00
N ASP A 387 19.92 3.90 32.71
CA ASP A 387 20.01 2.81 33.69
C ASP A 387 18.91 2.80 34.77
N ALA A 388 17.81 3.55 34.60
CA ALA A 388 16.72 3.60 35.56
C ALA A 388 15.81 2.36 35.48
N LYS A 389 15.14 2.03 36.59
CA LYS A 389 14.16 0.94 36.68
C LYS A 389 12.74 1.49 36.58
N LEU A 390 12.16 1.44 35.40
CA LEU A 390 10.81 1.92 35.07
C LEU A 390 9.79 0.77 34.93
N ILE A 391 10.08 -0.39 35.51
CA ILE A 391 9.25 -1.60 35.38
C ILE A 391 7.82 -1.30 35.84
N GLY A 392 6.85 -1.49 34.95
CA GLY A 392 5.43 -1.25 35.22
C GLY A 392 5.06 0.22 35.51
N ALA A 393 5.95 1.18 35.23
CA ALA A 393 5.65 2.60 35.41
C ALA A 393 4.58 3.08 34.42
N ASN A 394 3.76 4.05 34.82
CA ASN A 394 2.78 4.69 33.93
C ASN A 394 3.38 5.98 33.35
N LEU A 395 3.82 5.94 32.09
CA LEU A 395 4.31 7.08 31.32
C LEU A 395 3.30 7.51 30.23
N SER A 396 2.01 7.19 30.39
CA SER A 396 1.01 7.52 29.36
C SER A 396 0.92 9.04 29.14
N GLY A 397 0.95 9.47 27.88
CA GLY A 397 0.91 10.88 27.50
C GLY A 397 2.09 11.73 27.98
N VAL A 398 3.19 11.12 28.45
CA VAL A 398 4.38 11.86 28.90
C VAL A 398 4.99 12.68 27.76
N PHE A 399 5.52 13.86 28.08
CA PHE A 399 6.24 14.71 27.12
C PHE A 399 7.74 14.70 27.43
N MET A 400 8.51 13.91 26.68
CA MET A 400 9.93 13.65 26.94
C MET A 400 10.80 13.65 25.67
N PRO A 401 10.77 14.71 24.83
CA PRO A 401 11.62 14.74 23.65
C PRO A 401 13.12 14.81 24.02
N ALA A 402 13.95 14.13 23.23
CA ALA A 402 15.41 14.14 23.35
C ALA A 402 15.95 13.78 24.75
N VAL A 403 15.41 12.73 25.36
CA VAL A 403 15.86 12.19 26.66
C VAL A 403 16.77 10.99 26.45
N ASP A 404 17.77 10.87 27.31
CA ASP A 404 18.63 9.69 27.39
C ASP A 404 18.05 8.67 28.39
N LEU A 405 17.65 7.52 27.85
CA LEU A 405 17.08 6.36 28.54
C LEU A 405 17.92 5.10 28.28
N HIS A 406 19.18 5.22 27.86
CA HIS A 406 19.99 4.05 27.54
C HIS A 406 20.06 3.08 28.72
N GLY A 407 20.04 1.77 28.42
CA GLY A 407 20.13 0.71 29.42
C GLY A 407 18.95 0.61 30.41
N SER A 408 17.95 1.49 30.31
CA SER A 408 16.83 1.51 31.27
C SER A 408 15.90 0.32 31.09
N ASP A 409 15.28 -0.11 32.19
CA ASP A 409 14.28 -1.19 32.20
C ASP A 409 12.86 -0.63 32.27
N LEU A 410 12.22 -0.51 31.11
CA LEU A 410 10.83 -0.11 30.90
C LEU A 410 9.90 -1.32 30.70
N SER A 411 10.29 -2.53 31.14
CA SER A 411 9.44 -3.70 30.94
C SER A 411 8.07 -3.50 31.58
N HIS A 412 7.02 -3.86 30.82
CA HIS A 412 5.61 -3.68 31.18
C HIS A 412 5.17 -2.24 31.50
N ALA A 413 5.97 -1.22 31.15
CA ALA A 413 5.58 0.17 31.30
C ALA A 413 4.45 0.56 30.32
N ASP A 414 3.60 1.50 30.73
CA ASP A 414 2.55 2.09 29.89
C ASP A 414 3.05 3.40 29.29
N LEU A 415 3.36 3.41 28.00
CA LEU A 415 3.78 4.58 27.22
C LEU A 415 2.72 5.00 26.19
N ARG A 416 1.45 4.66 26.39
CA ARG A 416 0.40 4.97 25.41
C ARG A 416 0.29 6.48 25.19
N GLY A 417 0.31 6.90 23.93
CA GLY A 417 0.24 8.31 23.55
C GLY A 417 1.40 9.19 24.02
N ALA A 418 2.50 8.60 24.51
CA ALA A 418 3.69 9.35 24.92
C ALA A 418 4.33 10.08 23.73
N TYR A 419 4.92 11.24 23.99
CA TYR A 419 5.68 12.04 23.02
C TYR A 419 7.17 12.00 23.36
N LEU A 420 7.92 11.19 22.63
CA LEU A 420 9.33 10.89 22.87
C LEU A 420 10.18 10.85 21.59
N PRO A 421 10.07 11.84 20.69
CA PRO A 421 10.92 11.86 19.50
C PRO A 421 12.40 12.07 19.87
N ILE A 422 13.31 11.56 19.03
CA ILE A 422 14.76 11.78 19.13
C ILE A 422 15.33 11.28 20.48
N ASN A 423 14.67 10.30 21.12
CA ASN A 423 15.14 9.74 22.38
C ASN A 423 16.29 8.75 22.16
N TYR A 424 17.10 8.52 23.20
CA TYR A 424 18.17 7.53 23.19
C TYR A 424 17.80 6.35 24.12
N LEU A 425 17.22 5.31 23.54
CA LEU A 425 16.74 4.07 24.15
C LEU A 425 17.63 2.86 23.78
N VAL A 426 18.89 3.10 23.42
CA VAL A 426 19.83 2.04 23.06
C VAL A 426 20.03 1.11 24.27
N TYR A 427 20.01 -0.20 24.03
CA TYR A 427 20.05 -1.25 25.08
C TYR A 427 18.90 -1.25 26.09
N ALA A 428 17.84 -0.45 25.91
CA ALA A 428 16.71 -0.44 26.83
C ALA A 428 15.90 -1.75 26.77
N ASN A 429 15.31 -2.15 27.89
CA ASN A 429 14.37 -3.26 27.97
C ASN A 429 12.93 -2.72 27.98
N LEU A 430 12.18 -3.00 26.93
CA LEU A 430 10.77 -2.62 26.71
C LEU A 430 9.88 -3.87 26.60
N THR A 431 10.32 -5.01 27.15
CA THR A 431 9.56 -6.27 27.11
C THR A 431 8.14 -6.05 27.64
N GLY A 432 7.14 -6.39 26.82
CA GLY A 432 5.72 -6.27 27.18
C GLY A 432 5.22 -4.85 27.46
N ALA A 433 5.99 -3.80 27.16
CA ALA A 433 5.55 -2.41 27.30
C ALA A 433 4.44 -2.06 26.30
N ASP A 434 3.57 -1.12 26.66
CA ASP A 434 2.50 -0.62 25.77
C ASP A 434 2.84 0.79 25.27
N LEU A 435 3.35 0.88 24.05
CA LEU A 435 3.69 2.09 23.32
C LEU A 435 2.61 2.47 22.29
N SER A 436 1.38 1.98 22.43
CA SER A 436 0.35 2.22 21.42
C SER A 436 0.07 3.72 21.24
N GLY A 437 0.06 4.18 19.98
CA GLY A 437 -0.17 5.59 19.62
C GLY A 437 0.90 6.57 20.08
N SER A 438 2.06 6.10 20.54
CA SER A 438 3.17 6.99 20.91
C SER A 438 3.82 7.66 19.70
N PHE A 439 4.50 8.77 19.93
CA PHE A 439 5.27 9.50 18.93
C PHE A 439 6.76 9.37 19.21
N MET A 440 7.46 8.57 18.40
CA MET A 440 8.84 8.11 18.61
C MET A 440 9.74 8.40 17.40
N ASP A 441 9.37 9.36 16.56
CA ASP A 441 10.14 9.70 15.36
C ASP A 441 11.61 9.98 15.67
N GLN A 442 12.50 9.41 14.85
CA GLN A 442 13.96 9.51 14.96
C GLN A 442 14.57 9.01 16.28
N THR A 443 13.82 8.26 17.08
CA THR A 443 14.34 7.65 18.32
C THR A 443 15.41 6.61 18.00
N MET A 444 16.43 6.51 18.83
CA MET A 444 17.49 5.51 18.74
C MET A 444 17.23 4.40 19.74
N MET A 445 17.02 3.19 19.25
CA MET A 445 16.62 1.99 19.97
C MET A 445 17.47 0.79 19.55
N ASP A 446 18.65 1.02 18.97
CA ASP A 446 19.53 -0.07 18.56
C ASP A 446 19.85 -0.98 19.77
N ASN A 447 19.91 -2.30 19.54
CA ASN A 447 20.17 -3.32 20.58
C ASN A 447 19.15 -3.38 21.74
N SER A 448 17.99 -2.75 21.61
CA SER A 448 16.94 -2.82 22.63
C SER A 448 16.12 -4.12 22.57
N THR A 449 15.42 -4.44 23.65
CA THR A 449 14.52 -5.61 23.73
C THR A 449 13.07 -5.16 23.79
N LEU A 450 12.26 -5.54 22.82
CA LEU A 450 10.84 -5.17 22.67
C LEU A 450 9.93 -6.41 22.60
N VAL A 451 10.36 -7.54 23.15
CA VAL A 451 9.62 -8.81 23.07
C VAL A 451 8.19 -8.63 23.59
N GLY A 452 7.20 -8.99 22.77
CA GLY A 452 5.78 -8.90 23.10
C GLY A 452 5.24 -7.50 23.42
N SER A 453 6.00 -6.44 23.12
CA SER A 453 5.54 -5.06 23.27
C SER A 453 4.41 -4.70 22.29
N LYS A 454 3.65 -3.65 22.60
CA LYS A 454 2.57 -3.14 21.74
C LYS A 454 2.95 -1.76 21.22
N LEU A 455 3.05 -1.59 19.91
CA LEU A 455 3.35 -0.36 19.20
C LEU A 455 2.25 -0.01 18.19
N ASN A 456 1.01 -0.44 18.45
CA ASN A 456 -0.09 -0.26 17.51
C ASN A 456 -0.36 1.23 17.25
N GLY A 457 -0.36 1.64 15.98
CA GLY A 457 -0.56 3.03 15.58
C GLY A 457 0.54 4.01 16.04
N ALA A 458 1.67 3.52 16.54
CA ALA A 458 2.79 4.38 16.94
C ALA A 458 3.46 5.02 15.71
N SER A 459 3.94 6.25 15.89
CA SER A 459 4.81 6.93 14.91
C SER A 459 6.26 6.61 15.24
N LEU A 460 6.94 5.98 14.30
CA LEU A 460 8.31 5.46 14.38
C LEU A 460 9.11 5.91 13.15
N TRP A 461 8.78 7.08 12.59
CA TRP A 461 9.40 7.56 11.37
C TRP A 461 10.91 7.73 11.56
N ALA A 462 11.70 7.13 10.66
CA ALA A 462 13.15 7.12 10.73
C ALA A 462 13.74 6.66 12.09
N VAL A 463 13.02 5.79 12.83
CA VAL A 463 13.53 5.18 14.06
C VAL A 463 14.74 4.29 13.75
N LYS A 464 15.75 4.32 14.62
CA LYS A 464 16.90 3.40 14.53
C LYS A 464 16.69 2.27 15.51
N ILE A 465 16.45 1.05 15.04
CA ILE A 465 16.10 -0.09 15.88
C ILE A 465 16.85 -1.35 15.42
N SER A 466 18.10 -1.17 14.97
CA SER A 466 18.95 -2.25 14.45
C SER A 466 19.38 -3.18 15.59
N TYR A 467 19.57 -4.46 15.29
CA TYR A 467 19.92 -5.50 16.27
C TYR A 467 18.94 -5.66 17.44
N ALA A 468 17.75 -5.06 17.35
CA ALA A 468 16.75 -5.14 18.41
C ALA A 468 15.97 -6.46 18.35
N ASN A 469 15.37 -6.86 19.48
CA ASN A 469 14.51 -8.03 19.56
C ASN A 469 13.04 -7.62 19.71
N LEU A 470 12.29 -7.65 18.62
CA LEU A 470 10.85 -7.40 18.54
C LEU A 470 10.03 -8.70 18.40
N THR A 471 10.55 -9.85 18.85
CA THR A 471 9.83 -11.13 18.77
C THR A 471 8.41 -11.00 19.34
N GLY A 472 7.41 -11.35 18.53
CA GLY A 472 6.00 -11.31 18.93
C GLY A 472 5.44 -9.92 19.24
N ALA A 473 6.15 -8.83 18.91
CA ALA A 473 5.64 -7.48 19.11
C ALA A 473 4.45 -7.18 18.17
N SER A 474 3.54 -6.32 18.63
CA SER A 474 2.39 -5.87 17.84
C SER A 474 2.66 -4.47 17.29
N LEU A 475 2.79 -4.33 15.99
CA LEU A 475 3.05 -3.08 15.26
C LEU A 475 1.90 -2.77 14.27
N VAL A 476 0.67 -3.15 14.61
CA VAL A 476 -0.49 -3.00 13.73
C VAL A 476 -0.68 -1.53 13.39
N LYS A 477 -0.69 -1.21 12.08
CA LYS A 477 -0.82 0.17 11.56
C LYS A 477 0.20 1.16 12.12
N ALA A 478 1.37 0.70 12.55
CA ALA A 478 2.46 1.58 12.95
C ALA A 478 3.10 2.27 11.72
N PHE A 479 3.60 3.49 11.90
CA PHE A 479 4.25 4.28 10.85
C PHE A 479 5.77 4.21 11.01
N MET A 480 6.43 3.35 10.23
CA MET A 480 7.86 3.01 10.34
C MET A 480 8.63 3.34 9.06
N ASP A 481 8.17 4.33 8.30
CA ASP A 481 8.85 4.75 7.07
C ASP A 481 10.29 5.14 7.37
N ARG A 482 11.22 4.67 6.54
CA ARG A 482 12.67 4.88 6.68
C ARG A 482 13.28 4.40 8.00
N ALA A 483 12.59 3.56 8.76
CA ALA A 483 13.13 2.93 9.95
C ALA A 483 14.27 1.96 9.61
N THR A 484 15.20 1.74 10.53
CA THR A 484 16.30 0.77 10.35
C THR A 484 16.16 -0.41 11.29
N PHE A 485 15.78 -1.56 10.74
CA PHE A 485 15.64 -2.87 11.40
C PHE A 485 16.80 -3.81 11.07
N GLN A 486 17.94 -3.31 10.60
CA GLN A 486 19.05 -4.15 10.16
C GLN A 486 19.44 -5.17 11.23
N ASN A 487 19.56 -6.46 10.85
CA ASN A 487 19.86 -7.59 11.75
C ASN A 487 18.89 -7.80 12.94
N SER A 488 17.70 -7.19 12.91
CA SER A 488 16.74 -7.27 14.04
C SER A 488 15.91 -8.56 13.99
N GLN A 489 15.38 -8.96 15.15
CA GLN A 489 14.48 -10.11 15.28
C GLN A 489 13.04 -9.64 15.35
N LEU A 490 12.24 -9.96 14.33
CA LEU A 490 10.80 -9.68 14.24
C LEU A 490 9.98 -10.98 14.08
N ASN A 491 10.55 -12.13 14.44
CA ASN A 491 9.87 -13.40 14.25
C ASN A 491 8.54 -13.45 15.02
N GLY A 492 7.47 -13.80 14.30
CA GLY A 492 6.11 -13.84 14.85
C GLY A 492 5.50 -12.47 15.20
N ALA A 493 6.14 -11.35 14.83
CA ALA A 493 5.57 -10.03 15.05
C ALA A 493 4.32 -9.79 14.17
N ASN A 494 3.42 -8.91 14.61
CA ASN A 494 2.24 -8.51 13.85
C ASN A 494 2.39 -7.08 13.32
N LEU A 495 2.69 -6.96 12.04
CA LEU A 495 2.84 -5.71 11.28
C LEU A 495 1.64 -5.44 10.35
N THR A 496 0.47 -6.02 10.63
CA THR A 496 -0.72 -5.88 9.76
C THR A 496 -1.03 -4.40 9.49
N GLY A 497 -1.09 -4.03 8.21
CA GLY A 497 -1.40 -2.67 7.77
C GLY A 497 -0.39 -1.59 8.17
N ALA A 498 0.82 -1.97 8.61
CA ALA A 498 1.88 -1.03 8.93
C ALA A 498 2.48 -0.38 7.67
N SER A 499 3.12 0.78 7.85
CA SER A 499 3.91 1.44 6.81
C SER A 499 5.39 1.28 7.11
N LEU A 500 6.15 0.73 6.17
CA LEU A 500 7.60 0.48 6.23
C LEU A 500 8.27 1.03 4.96
N VAL A 501 7.70 2.08 4.36
CA VAL A 501 8.17 2.60 3.06
C VAL A 501 9.63 3.05 3.19
N GLY A 502 10.49 2.51 2.33
CA GLY A 502 11.94 2.79 2.35
C GLY A 502 12.67 2.34 3.62
N ALA A 503 12.09 1.44 4.43
CA ALA A 503 12.75 0.90 5.61
C ALA A 503 13.95 0.01 5.24
N ASN A 504 14.90 -0.13 6.17
CA ASN A 504 16.06 -1.01 6.02
C ASN A 504 15.89 -2.27 6.90
N LEU A 505 15.56 -3.39 6.27
CA LEU A 505 15.40 -4.71 6.89
C LEU A 505 16.51 -5.68 6.48
N ILE A 506 17.68 -5.20 6.04
CA ILE A 506 18.79 -6.08 5.63
C ILE A 506 19.12 -7.09 6.75
N ASN A 507 19.13 -8.37 6.40
CA ASN A 507 19.35 -9.51 7.30
C ASN A 507 18.40 -9.58 8.52
N ALA A 508 17.27 -8.88 8.50
CA ALA A 508 16.28 -9.00 9.57
C ALA A 508 15.60 -10.37 9.52
N ASN A 509 15.24 -10.90 10.70
CA ASN A 509 14.46 -12.12 10.81
C ASN A 509 12.98 -11.77 10.99
N VAL A 510 12.21 -11.86 9.92
CA VAL A 510 10.76 -11.56 9.87
C VAL A 510 9.94 -12.84 9.71
N SER A 511 10.51 -14.00 10.07
CA SER A 511 9.88 -15.30 9.89
C SER A 511 8.60 -15.44 10.71
N ASN A 512 7.58 -16.08 10.14
CA ASN A 512 6.26 -16.28 10.75
C ASN A 512 5.53 -15.00 11.19
N ALA A 513 6.00 -13.81 10.77
CA ALA A 513 5.32 -12.55 11.06
C ALA A 513 4.03 -12.41 10.22
N ASP A 514 3.09 -11.61 10.71
CA ASP A 514 1.92 -11.18 9.93
C ASP A 514 2.14 -9.76 9.42
N ILE A 515 2.39 -9.61 8.12
CA ILE A 515 2.66 -8.36 7.40
C ILE A 515 1.52 -8.09 6.40
N SER A 516 0.34 -8.70 6.62
CA SER A 516 -0.78 -8.60 5.71
C SER A 516 -1.22 -7.14 5.53
N GLY A 517 -1.41 -6.71 4.29
CA GLY A 517 -1.83 -5.35 3.95
C GLY A 517 -0.82 -4.24 4.31
N ALA A 518 0.39 -4.57 4.76
CA ALA A 518 1.41 -3.57 5.05
C ALA A 518 2.00 -2.99 3.74
N ASP A 519 2.51 -1.77 3.81
CA ASP A 519 3.30 -1.16 2.74
C ASP A 519 4.78 -1.25 3.08
N ILE A 520 5.54 -2.03 2.32
CA ILE A 520 6.99 -2.18 2.43
C ILE A 520 7.69 -1.74 1.12
N SER A 521 7.01 -0.91 0.32
CA SER A 521 7.56 -0.40 -0.93
C SER A 521 8.89 0.33 -0.73
N GLU A 522 9.78 0.21 -1.71
CA GLU A 522 11.13 0.79 -1.70
C GLU A 522 12.05 0.30 -0.56
N ALA A 523 11.62 -0.67 0.26
CA ALA A 523 12.42 -1.14 1.38
C ALA A 523 13.64 -1.96 0.93
N ARG A 524 14.67 -1.96 1.77
CA ARG A 524 15.90 -2.74 1.58
C ARG A 524 15.83 -3.98 2.45
N CYS A 525 15.53 -5.12 1.85
CA CYS A 525 15.32 -6.39 2.54
C CYS A 525 16.38 -7.45 2.19
N GLY A 526 17.51 -7.06 1.58
CA GLY A 526 18.55 -8.01 1.16
C GLY A 526 18.95 -8.99 2.26
N GLY A 527 18.89 -10.29 1.99
CA GLY A 527 19.23 -11.35 2.95
C GLY A 527 18.22 -11.56 4.11
N ALA A 528 17.10 -10.85 4.13
CA ALA A 528 16.09 -11.00 5.19
C ALA A 528 15.39 -12.37 5.12
N ASN A 529 14.95 -12.85 6.28
CA ASN A 529 14.21 -14.10 6.41
C ASN A 529 12.71 -13.84 6.63
N PHE A 530 11.91 -14.07 5.60
CA PHE A 530 10.44 -14.01 5.60
C PHE A 530 9.78 -15.40 5.62
N SER A 531 10.53 -16.47 5.91
CA SER A 531 9.96 -17.82 5.85
C SER A 531 8.71 -17.99 6.73
N GLY A 532 7.66 -18.59 6.15
CA GLY A 532 6.37 -18.80 6.81
C GLY A 532 5.57 -17.54 7.15
N SER A 533 6.02 -16.35 6.76
CA SER A 533 5.30 -15.10 7.05
C SER A 533 4.06 -14.92 6.15
N LYS A 534 3.11 -14.12 6.62
CA LYS A 534 1.91 -13.74 5.86
C LYS A 534 2.10 -12.34 5.28
N LEU A 535 2.17 -12.25 3.97
CA LEU A 535 2.27 -11.01 3.20
C LEU A 535 1.02 -10.83 2.31
N THR A 536 -0.14 -11.32 2.75
CA THR A 536 -1.35 -11.29 1.92
C THR A 536 -1.75 -9.84 1.67
N LYS A 537 -1.95 -9.48 0.40
CA LYS A 537 -2.33 -8.12 -0.05
C LYS A 537 -1.40 -7.00 0.42
N SER A 538 -0.15 -7.28 0.74
CA SER A 538 0.83 -6.23 1.04
C SER A 538 1.33 -5.54 -0.24
N ILE A 539 1.92 -4.35 -0.07
CA ILE A 539 2.48 -3.54 -1.14
C ILE A 539 4.01 -3.64 -1.04
N LEU A 540 4.65 -4.26 -2.03
CA LEU A 540 6.10 -4.48 -2.10
C LEU A 540 6.72 -3.87 -3.38
N GLY A 541 6.04 -2.92 -4.03
CA GLY A 541 6.55 -2.29 -5.25
C GLY A 541 7.96 -1.72 -5.06
N PHE A 542 8.85 -1.97 -6.02
CA PHE A 542 10.25 -1.49 -6.00
C PHE A 542 11.09 -1.94 -4.79
N THR A 543 10.64 -2.96 -4.04
CA THR A 543 11.38 -3.49 -2.89
C THR A 543 12.62 -4.26 -3.35
N ASN A 544 13.73 -4.12 -2.62
CA ASN A 544 14.89 -4.97 -2.80
C ASN A 544 14.81 -6.19 -1.87
N LEU A 545 14.44 -7.33 -2.43
CA LEU A 545 14.31 -8.65 -1.80
C LEU A 545 15.44 -9.61 -2.24
N THR A 546 16.59 -9.12 -2.68
CA THR A 546 17.68 -10.00 -3.13
C THR A 546 18.16 -10.94 -2.03
N HIS A 547 18.48 -12.19 -2.37
CA HIS A 547 18.94 -13.21 -1.42
C HIS A 547 17.99 -13.48 -0.23
N THR A 548 16.71 -13.11 -0.33
CA THR A 548 15.76 -13.33 0.76
C THR A 548 15.31 -14.78 0.86
N ASN A 549 14.97 -15.21 2.07
CA ASN A 549 14.29 -16.49 2.30
C ASN A 549 12.79 -16.23 2.46
N LEU A 550 12.01 -16.59 1.45
CA LEU A 550 10.54 -16.46 1.37
C LEU A 550 9.86 -17.84 1.37
N ARG A 551 10.55 -18.89 1.81
CA ARG A 551 10.03 -20.26 1.82
C ARG A 551 8.71 -20.34 2.60
N MET A 552 7.69 -20.95 1.99
CA MET A 552 6.35 -21.11 2.58
C MET A 552 5.66 -19.79 2.97
N ALA A 553 6.15 -18.64 2.53
CA ALA A 553 5.49 -17.36 2.77
C ALA A 553 4.20 -17.25 1.94
N ASN A 554 3.20 -16.54 2.47
CA ASN A 554 1.94 -16.30 1.76
C ASN A 554 1.87 -14.88 1.22
N LEU A 555 2.16 -14.72 -0.06
CA LEU A 555 2.12 -13.49 -0.84
C LEU A 555 0.83 -13.34 -1.68
N SER A 556 -0.24 -14.05 -1.35
CA SER A 556 -1.47 -14.03 -2.17
C SER A 556 -2.01 -12.61 -2.34
N GLY A 557 -2.28 -12.22 -3.58
CA GLY A 557 -2.82 -10.89 -3.95
C GLY A 557 -1.92 -9.70 -3.60
N SER A 558 -0.63 -9.92 -3.31
CA SER A 558 0.33 -8.86 -3.03
C SER A 558 0.85 -8.17 -4.30
N TYR A 559 1.36 -6.95 -4.14
CA TYR A 559 1.84 -6.12 -5.24
C TYR A 559 3.37 -6.00 -5.24
N LEU A 560 4.05 -6.78 -6.08
CA LEU A 560 5.51 -6.88 -6.20
C LEU A 560 6.08 -6.22 -7.46
N VAL A 561 5.33 -5.30 -8.09
CA VAL A 561 5.73 -4.69 -9.37
C VAL A 561 7.12 -4.07 -9.30
N ALA A 562 7.96 -4.40 -10.29
CA ALA A 562 9.33 -3.94 -10.43
C ALA A 562 10.22 -4.14 -9.18
N SER A 563 9.84 -5.05 -8.29
CA SER A 563 10.70 -5.46 -7.16
C SER A 563 11.85 -6.34 -7.64
N ASN A 564 12.93 -6.38 -6.87
CA ASN A 564 14.08 -7.23 -7.15
C ASN A 564 14.13 -8.40 -6.16
N LEU A 565 13.90 -9.62 -6.65
CA LEU A 565 13.97 -10.86 -5.92
C LEU A 565 15.14 -11.76 -6.38
N ASP A 566 16.14 -11.24 -7.09
CA ASP A 566 17.26 -12.04 -7.59
C ASP A 566 17.88 -12.91 -6.48
N ASP A 567 18.18 -14.17 -6.83
CA ASP A 567 18.79 -15.17 -5.94
C ASP A 567 18.00 -15.48 -4.63
N SER A 568 16.69 -15.18 -4.59
CA SER A 568 15.83 -15.51 -3.45
C SER A 568 15.26 -16.94 -3.49
N ASP A 569 14.85 -17.44 -2.32
CA ASP A 569 14.19 -18.75 -2.18
C ASP A 569 12.71 -18.61 -1.82
N LEU A 570 11.83 -18.85 -2.80
CA LEU A 570 10.37 -18.90 -2.69
C LEU A 570 9.82 -20.35 -2.73
N THR A 571 10.64 -21.35 -2.39
CA THR A 571 10.17 -22.75 -2.35
C THR A 571 8.89 -22.87 -1.51
N LYS A 572 7.83 -23.44 -2.09
CA LYS A 572 6.50 -23.62 -1.47
C LYS A 572 5.78 -22.32 -1.07
N ALA A 573 6.22 -21.17 -1.56
CA ALA A 573 5.51 -19.92 -1.33
C ALA A 573 4.15 -19.91 -2.06
N ILE A 574 3.21 -19.14 -1.53
CA ILE A 574 1.88 -18.95 -2.13
C ILE A 574 1.81 -17.54 -2.70
N LEU A 575 1.81 -17.42 -4.02
CA LEU A 575 1.74 -16.20 -4.82
C LEU A 575 0.45 -16.15 -5.68
N THR A 576 -0.59 -16.89 -5.31
CA THR A 576 -1.88 -16.86 -6.02
C THR A 576 -2.38 -15.42 -6.17
N ASP A 577 -2.75 -15.04 -7.39
CA ASP A 577 -3.19 -13.69 -7.77
C ASP A 577 -2.21 -12.55 -7.44
N ALA A 578 -0.93 -12.84 -7.16
CA ALA A 578 0.08 -11.81 -6.92
C ALA A 578 0.44 -11.06 -8.21
N ASN A 579 0.79 -9.78 -8.10
CA ASN A 579 1.27 -8.98 -9.22
C ASN A 579 2.79 -8.84 -9.18
N LEU A 580 3.48 -9.49 -10.10
CA LEU A 580 4.93 -9.54 -10.30
C LEU A 580 5.35 -8.85 -11.61
N GLU A 581 4.52 -7.96 -12.16
CA GLU A 581 4.82 -7.26 -13.41
C GLU A 581 6.20 -6.59 -13.36
N ASN A 582 7.03 -6.87 -14.37
CA ASN A 582 8.40 -6.38 -14.51
C ASN A 582 9.33 -6.67 -13.31
N ALA A 583 9.01 -7.63 -12.45
CA ALA A 583 9.90 -8.00 -11.35
C ALA A 583 11.20 -8.66 -11.86
N PHE A 584 12.30 -8.40 -11.16
CA PHE A 584 13.60 -9.03 -11.41
C PHE A 584 13.71 -10.28 -10.54
N MET A 585 13.81 -11.46 -11.14
CA MET A 585 13.76 -12.75 -10.45
C MET A 585 14.77 -13.74 -11.04
N HIS A 586 15.98 -13.29 -11.39
CA HIS A 586 17.00 -14.18 -11.96
C HIS A 586 17.48 -15.18 -10.89
N ARG A 587 17.70 -16.45 -11.29
CA ARG A 587 18.17 -17.53 -10.41
C ARG A 587 17.33 -17.74 -9.14
N VAL A 588 16.03 -17.47 -9.21
CA VAL A 588 15.11 -17.65 -8.08
C VAL A 588 14.69 -19.12 -7.96
N ARG A 589 14.44 -19.56 -6.72
CA ARG A 589 13.88 -20.90 -6.44
C ARG A 589 12.38 -20.80 -6.14
N LEU A 590 11.54 -21.27 -7.06
CA LEU A 590 10.07 -21.35 -6.98
C LEU A 590 9.57 -22.80 -6.94
N VAL A 591 10.40 -23.74 -6.49
CA VAL A 591 10.05 -25.16 -6.41
C VAL A 591 8.77 -25.36 -5.60
N GLU A 592 7.78 -26.06 -6.18
CA GLU A 592 6.45 -26.29 -5.59
C GLU A 592 5.70 -25.00 -5.16
N ALA A 593 6.05 -23.84 -5.72
CA ALA A 593 5.34 -22.58 -5.43
C ALA A 593 3.97 -22.54 -6.13
N LYS A 594 3.02 -21.82 -5.53
CA LYS A 594 1.67 -21.61 -6.10
C LYS A 594 1.56 -20.21 -6.69
N LEU A 595 1.47 -20.11 -8.00
CA LEU A 595 1.35 -18.88 -8.78
C LEU A 595 0.08 -18.86 -9.64
N SER A 596 -0.94 -19.66 -9.31
CA SER A 596 -2.21 -19.66 -10.02
C SER A 596 -2.81 -18.25 -10.10
N GLY A 597 -3.19 -17.82 -11.31
CA GLY A 597 -3.75 -16.50 -11.59
C GLY A 597 -2.79 -15.32 -11.41
N ALA A 598 -1.50 -15.55 -11.12
CA ALA A 598 -0.55 -14.48 -10.92
C ALA A 598 -0.31 -13.68 -12.22
N SER A 599 -0.04 -12.38 -12.05
CA SER A 599 0.30 -11.46 -13.14
C SER A 599 1.81 -11.29 -13.19
N LEU A 600 2.47 -11.84 -14.21
CA LEU A 600 3.91 -11.76 -14.45
C LEU A 600 4.32 -11.17 -15.82
N PRO A 601 3.63 -10.17 -16.43
CA PRO A 601 4.11 -9.58 -17.67
C PRO A 601 5.52 -9.00 -17.52
N GLY A 602 6.41 -9.31 -18.47
CA GLY A 602 7.78 -8.79 -18.50
C GLY A 602 8.67 -9.23 -17.33
N VAL A 603 8.24 -10.21 -16.51
CA VAL A 603 9.07 -10.74 -15.43
C VAL A 603 10.36 -11.35 -15.98
N ARG A 604 11.47 -11.22 -15.22
CA ARG A 604 12.76 -11.81 -15.60
C ARG A 604 13.08 -12.99 -14.69
N LEU A 605 12.83 -14.19 -15.16
CA LEU A 605 13.01 -15.45 -14.44
C LEU A 605 14.22 -16.25 -14.92
N ASP A 606 15.09 -15.71 -15.76
CA ASP A 606 16.21 -16.46 -16.36
C ASP A 606 17.00 -17.27 -15.32
N ASP A 607 17.38 -18.50 -15.70
CA ASP A 607 18.10 -19.47 -14.86
C ASP A 607 17.38 -19.88 -13.55
N SER A 608 16.07 -19.64 -13.43
CA SER A 608 15.30 -19.98 -12.23
C SER A 608 14.84 -21.43 -12.21
N ASN A 609 14.51 -21.92 -11.00
CA ASN A 609 13.94 -23.23 -10.79
C ASN A 609 12.48 -23.14 -10.32
N LEU A 610 11.55 -23.43 -11.22
CA LEU A 610 10.10 -23.47 -11.05
C LEU A 610 9.56 -24.91 -11.07
N SER A 611 10.37 -25.92 -10.80
CA SER A 611 9.92 -27.31 -10.89
C SER A 611 8.74 -27.61 -9.96
N ASN A 612 7.76 -28.35 -10.48
CA ASN A 612 6.50 -28.68 -9.80
C ASN A 612 5.69 -27.46 -9.30
N SER A 613 5.91 -26.26 -9.86
CA SER A 613 5.11 -25.09 -9.52
C SER A 613 3.74 -25.11 -10.20
N ASP A 614 2.77 -24.43 -9.60
CA ASP A 614 1.44 -24.19 -10.16
C ASP A 614 1.41 -22.78 -10.77
N LEU A 615 1.36 -22.69 -12.09
CA LEU A 615 1.24 -21.47 -12.89
C LEU A 615 -0.10 -21.44 -13.65
N GLU A 616 -1.13 -22.15 -13.16
CA GLU A 616 -2.40 -22.23 -13.87
C GLU A 616 -3.03 -20.84 -14.06
N ASN A 617 -3.42 -20.54 -15.31
CA ASN A 617 -3.99 -19.25 -15.72
C ASN A 617 -3.09 -18.02 -15.43
N ALA A 618 -1.81 -18.21 -15.16
CA ALA A 618 -0.87 -17.11 -14.95
C ALA A 618 -0.62 -16.32 -16.26
N ASP A 619 -0.38 -15.02 -16.14
CA ASP A 619 0.02 -14.16 -17.27
C ASP A 619 1.54 -13.95 -17.29
N LEU A 620 2.22 -14.60 -18.23
CA LEU A 620 3.66 -14.53 -18.48
C LEU A 620 3.97 -13.80 -19.80
N THR A 621 3.12 -12.86 -20.22
CA THR A 621 3.31 -12.13 -21.49
C THR A 621 4.65 -11.41 -21.51
N GLY A 622 5.47 -11.72 -22.52
CA GLY A 622 6.81 -11.14 -22.67
C GLY A 622 7.79 -11.47 -21.54
N ALA A 623 7.51 -12.49 -20.72
CA ALA A 623 8.41 -12.93 -19.66
C ALA A 623 9.71 -13.52 -20.25
N SER A 624 10.82 -13.33 -19.52
CA SER A 624 12.10 -13.99 -19.80
C SER A 624 12.20 -15.23 -18.91
N LEU A 625 12.19 -16.40 -19.52
CA LEU A 625 12.21 -17.73 -18.89
C LEU A 625 13.37 -18.57 -19.45
N SER A 626 14.41 -17.92 -19.99
CA SER A 626 15.50 -18.64 -20.64
C SER A 626 16.24 -19.52 -19.62
N SER A 627 16.60 -20.74 -20.03
CA SER A 627 17.27 -21.74 -19.20
C SER A 627 16.55 -22.11 -17.89
N CYS A 628 15.25 -21.82 -17.76
CA CYS A 628 14.49 -22.17 -16.56
C CYS A 628 14.23 -23.67 -16.45
N ASN A 629 14.21 -24.18 -15.21
CA ASN A 629 13.67 -25.50 -14.92
C ASN A 629 12.19 -25.39 -14.54
N LEU A 630 11.33 -25.95 -15.37
CA LEU A 630 9.87 -26.03 -15.25
C LEU A 630 9.39 -27.50 -15.25
N THR A 631 10.27 -28.45 -14.95
CA THR A 631 9.92 -29.88 -14.90
C THR A 631 8.71 -30.13 -14.01
N GLY A 632 7.68 -30.79 -14.53
CA GLY A 632 6.45 -31.11 -13.83
C GLY A 632 5.57 -29.91 -13.44
N ALA A 633 5.87 -28.70 -13.91
CA ALA A 633 5.06 -27.51 -13.61
C ALA A 633 3.70 -27.57 -14.32
N SER A 634 2.66 -27.00 -13.69
CA SER A 634 1.35 -26.80 -14.32
C SER A 634 1.24 -25.40 -14.88
N LEU A 635 1.20 -25.26 -16.20
CA LEU A 635 0.95 -24.02 -16.94
C LEU A 635 -0.41 -24.04 -17.67
N ASN A 636 -1.35 -24.88 -17.22
CA ASN A 636 -2.66 -25.01 -17.87
C ASN A 636 -3.35 -23.64 -17.99
N GLY A 637 -3.76 -23.26 -19.20
CA GLY A 637 -4.41 -21.98 -19.48
C GLY A 637 -3.54 -20.74 -19.33
N ALA A 638 -2.23 -20.88 -19.06
CA ALA A 638 -1.32 -19.75 -18.92
C ALA A 638 -1.13 -18.99 -20.25
N ARG A 639 -0.80 -17.71 -20.15
CA ARG A 639 -0.53 -16.83 -21.30
C ARG A 639 0.96 -16.48 -21.38
N LEU A 640 1.66 -17.01 -22.37
CA LEU A 640 3.08 -16.80 -22.67
C LEU A 640 3.29 -16.07 -24.02
N LEU A 641 2.42 -15.11 -24.36
CA LEU A 641 2.51 -14.35 -25.61
C LEU A 641 3.89 -13.65 -25.69
N GLY A 642 4.68 -13.99 -26.71
CA GLY A 642 6.01 -13.40 -26.93
C GLY A 642 7.04 -13.66 -25.83
N ALA A 643 6.82 -14.62 -24.93
CA ALA A 643 7.77 -14.98 -23.89
C ALA A 643 9.02 -15.67 -24.48
N ASP A 644 10.14 -15.60 -23.76
CA ASP A 644 11.38 -16.28 -24.13
C ASP A 644 11.64 -17.48 -23.22
N LEU A 645 11.42 -18.69 -23.73
CA LEU A 645 11.69 -19.97 -23.07
C LEU A 645 12.88 -20.71 -23.70
N SER A 646 13.78 -19.98 -24.38
CA SER A 646 14.94 -20.62 -25.01
C SER A 646 15.76 -21.40 -23.98
N LEU A 647 16.15 -22.64 -24.31
CA LEU A 647 16.88 -23.56 -23.43
C LEU A 647 16.16 -23.99 -22.14
N ALA A 648 14.87 -23.67 -21.96
CA ALA A 648 14.12 -24.10 -20.79
C ALA A 648 13.85 -25.61 -20.79
N ILE A 649 13.68 -26.19 -19.60
CA ILE A 649 13.35 -27.61 -19.38
C ILE A 649 11.91 -27.68 -18.84
N LEU A 650 10.99 -28.22 -19.62
CA LEU A 650 9.57 -28.43 -19.30
C LEU A 650 9.18 -29.91 -19.39
N GLU A 651 10.13 -30.83 -19.13
CA GLU A 651 9.86 -32.27 -19.03
C GLU A 651 8.64 -32.54 -18.14
N ASP A 652 7.70 -33.36 -18.62
CA ASP A 652 6.46 -33.73 -17.93
C ASP A 652 5.58 -32.55 -17.47
N ALA A 653 5.73 -31.37 -18.07
CA ALA A 653 4.89 -30.20 -17.74
C ALA A 653 3.45 -30.34 -18.27
N TYR A 654 2.50 -29.74 -17.56
CA TYR A 654 1.09 -29.70 -17.94
C TYR A 654 0.75 -28.34 -18.55
N MET A 655 0.46 -28.28 -19.84
CA MET A 655 0.30 -27.03 -20.59
C MET A 655 -1.00 -27.02 -21.40
N THR A 656 -2.06 -27.68 -20.94
CA THR A 656 -3.32 -27.73 -21.68
C THR A 656 -3.91 -26.33 -21.87
N ARG A 657 -4.27 -25.97 -23.11
CA ARG A 657 -4.82 -24.66 -23.51
C ARG A 657 -3.89 -23.47 -23.24
N THR A 658 -2.59 -23.69 -23.19
CA THR A 658 -1.61 -22.62 -23.01
C THR A 658 -1.44 -21.81 -24.29
N ASN A 659 -1.34 -20.48 -24.16
CA ASN A 659 -1.14 -19.57 -25.28
C ASN A 659 0.32 -19.16 -25.38
N MET A 660 1.02 -19.60 -26.43
CA MET A 660 2.45 -19.32 -26.66
C MET A 660 2.67 -18.54 -27.96
N VAL A 661 1.68 -17.80 -28.47
CA VAL A 661 1.82 -17.11 -29.75
C VAL A 661 3.07 -16.22 -29.79
N GLY A 662 3.92 -16.41 -30.81
CA GLY A 662 5.16 -15.66 -30.97
C GLY A 662 6.24 -15.89 -29.91
N ALA A 663 6.09 -16.91 -29.04
CA ALA A 663 7.11 -17.23 -28.04
C ALA A 663 8.40 -17.75 -28.70
N LYS A 664 9.54 -17.44 -28.08
CA LYS A 664 10.85 -17.99 -28.44
C LYS A 664 11.10 -19.22 -27.60
N MET A 665 11.35 -20.35 -28.24
CA MET A 665 11.42 -21.66 -27.59
C MET A 665 12.51 -22.52 -28.25
N SER A 666 13.58 -21.88 -28.73
CA SER A 666 14.69 -22.60 -29.37
C SER A 666 15.38 -23.49 -28.34
N TRP A 667 15.64 -24.75 -28.71
CA TRP A 667 16.28 -25.75 -27.85
C TRP A 667 15.57 -26.05 -26.53
N VAL A 668 14.27 -25.77 -26.44
CA VAL A 668 13.47 -26.14 -25.28
C VAL A 668 13.34 -27.66 -25.18
N ASP A 669 13.36 -28.21 -23.97
CA ASP A 669 13.02 -29.60 -23.71
C ASP A 669 11.60 -29.69 -23.16
N MET A 670 10.71 -30.43 -23.83
CA MET A 670 9.30 -30.63 -23.51
C MET A 670 8.95 -32.11 -23.65
N VAL A 671 9.87 -33.02 -23.30
CA VAL A 671 9.61 -34.47 -23.34
C VAL A 671 8.47 -34.84 -22.39
N GLY A 672 7.52 -35.64 -22.88
CA GLY A 672 6.42 -36.17 -22.06
C GLY A 672 5.37 -35.14 -21.64
N SER A 673 5.49 -33.88 -22.06
CA SER A 673 4.59 -32.80 -21.66
C SER A 673 3.18 -32.95 -22.26
N SER A 674 2.17 -32.46 -21.54
CA SER A 674 0.80 -32.36 -22.05
C SER A 674 0.56 -30.99 -22.68
N LEU A 675 0.46 -30.94 -24.01
CA LEU A 675 0.37 -29.73 -24.84
C LEU A 675 -0.96 -29.70 -25.62
N ILE A 676 -2.04 -30.18 -25.01
CA ILE A 676 -3.35 -30.34 -25.65
C ILE A 676 -4.02 -28.98 -25.88
N ASN A 677 -4.53 -28.73 -27.09
CA ASN A 677 -5.22 -27.50 -27.49
C ASN A 677 -4.41 -26.20 -27.25
N CYS A 678 -3.09 -26.27 -27.39
CA CYS A 678 -2.18 -25.13 -27.27
C CYS A 678 -2.19 -24.23 -28.51
N GLN A 679 -1.73 -22.98 -28.33
CA GLN A 679 -1.53 -22.03 -29.42
C GLN A 679 -0.03 -21.74 -29.62
N PHE A 680 0.56 -22.34 -30.65
CA PHE A 680 1.95 -22.20 -31.09
C PHE A 680 2.10 -21.33 -32.35
N THR A 681 1.10 -20.50 -32.68
CA THR A 681 1.17 -19.65 -33.88
C THR A 681 2.41 -18.76 -33.85
N ARG A 682 3.26 -18.85 -34.90
CA ARG A 682 4.52 -18.10 -35.03
C ARG A 682 5.55 -18.34 -33.92
N THR A 683 5.53 -19.47 -33.23
CA THR A 683 6.57 -19.80 -32.24
C THR A 683 7.89 -20.19 -32.90
N GLU A 684 9.01 -19.87 -32.25
CA GLU A 684 10.36 -20.29 -32.66
C GLU A 684 10.78 -21.54 -31.89
N LEU A 685 10.70 -22.71 -32.51
CA LEU A 685 10.96 -24.04 -31.92
C LEU A 685 12.18 -24.72 -32.56
N PHE A 686 13.18 -23.95 -32.97
CA PHE A 686 14.39 -24.49 -33.60
C PHE A 686 15.08 -25.48 -32.67
N GLY A 687 15.27 -26.72 -33.13
CA GLY A 687 15.94 -27.76 -32.35
C GLY A 687 15.23 -28.16 -31.04
N ALA A 688 13.96 -27.80 -30.87
CA ALA A 688 13.18 -28.15 -29.69
C ALA A 688 12.98 -29.67 -29.57
N ASN A 689 12.94 -30.20 -28.35
CA ASN A 689 12.66 -31.60 -28.07
C ASN A 689 11.24 -31.73 -27.50
N LEU A 690 10.31 -32.29 -28.28
CA LEU A 690 8.92 -32.50 -27.88
C LEU A 690 8.55 -33.99 -27.83
N SER A 691 9.52 -34.91 -27.93
CA SER A 691 9.21 -36.34 -28.10
C SER A 691 8.38 -36.90 -26.95
N ASN A 692 7.51 -37.86 -27.27
CA ASN A 692 6.56 -38.49 -26.33
C ASN A 692 5.48 -37.56 -25.76
N SER A 693 5.27 -36.40 -26.35
CA SER A 693 4.29 -35.41 -25.85
C SER A 693 2.94 -35.51 -26.55
N ASP A 694 1.88 -35.09 -25.85
CA ASP A 694 0.52 -35.02 -26.41
C ASP A 694 0.21 -33.59 -26.86
N LEU A 695 0.11 -33.39 -28.17
CA LEU A 695 -0.14 -32.11 -28.82
C LEU A 695 -1.52 -32.06 -29.48
N THR A 696 -2.45 -32.93 -29.09
CA THR A 696 -3.77 -33.07 -29.74
C THR A 696 -4.50 -31.72 -29.85
N GLY A 697 -4.96 -31.39 -31.06
CA GLY A 697 -5.75 -30.19 -31.35
C GLY A 697 -4.97 -28.87 -31.31
N SER A 698 -3.65 -28.90 -31.20
CA SER A 698 -2.82 -27.69 -31.10
C SER A 698 -2.60 -26.98 -32.45
N ASP A 699 -2.42 -25.66 -32.40
CA ASP A 699 -2.23 -24.81 -33.57
C ASP A 699 -0.78 -24.32 -33.71
N PHE A 700 -0.07 -24.85 -34.71
CA PHE A 700 1.30 -24.51 -35.10
C PHE A 700 1.37 -23.63 -36.35
N THR A 701 0.31 -22.89 -36.67
CA THR A 701 0.28 -22.06 -37.88
C THR A 701 1.49 -21.13 -37.94
N ARG A 702 2.30 -21.24 -39.01
CA ARG A 702 3.55 -20.47 -39.21
C ARG A 702 4.61 -20.64 -38.11
N ALA A 703 4.59 -21.75 -37.37
CA ALA A 703 5.65 -22.07 -36.40
C ALA A 703 6.96 -22.48 -37.12
N TYR A 704 8.09 -22.20 -36.47
CA TYR A 704 9.42 -22.55 -36.95
C TYR A 704 9.96 -23.76 -36.18
N LEU A 705 9.76 -24.97 -36.71
CA LEU A 705 10.06 -26.27 -36.10
C LEU A 705 11.30 -26.95 -36.72
N VAL A 706 12.18 -26.16 -37.34
CA VAL A 706 13.37 -26.70 -38.02
C VAL A 706 14.23 -27.51 -37.05
N ARG A 707 14.53 -28.75 -37.45
CA ARG A 707 15.27 -29.75 -36.64
C ARG A 707 14.64 -30.10 -35.29
N ALA A 708 13.37 -29.80 -35.08
CA ALA A 708 12.66 -30.21 -33.87
C ALA A 708 12.51 -31.75 -33.81
N ASN A 709 12.49 -32.30 -32.60
CA ASN A 709 12.20 -33.69 -32.35
C ASN A 709 10.74 -33.85 -31.88
N LEU A 710 9.91 -34.37 -32.77
CA LEU A 710 8.49 -34.70 -32.57
C LEU A 710 8.26 -36.22 -32.63
N SER A 711 9.31 -37.03 -32.41
CA SER A 711 9.18 -38.49 -32.46
C SER A 711 8.22 -38.99 -31.37
N GLU A 712 7.41 -39.99 -31.69
CA GLU A 712 6.45 -40.63 -30.76
C GLU A 712 5.44 -39.63 -30.14
N CYS A 713 5.21 -38.49 -30.79
CA CYS A 713 4.22 -37.51 -30.34
C CYS A 713 2.79 -37.87 -30.78
N THR A 714 1.80 -37.49 -29.96
CA THR A 714 0.41 -37.46 -30.41
C THR A 714 0.12 -36.09 -31.04
N LEU A 715 -0.04 -36.05 -32.37
CA LEU A 715 -0.28 -34.86 -33.18
C LEU A 715 -1.66 -34.92 -33.87
N LYS A 716 -2.64 -35.54 -33.21
CA LYS A 716 -3.97 -35.71 -33.76
C LYS A 716 -4.70 -34.37 -33.87
N ASP A 717 -5.40 -34.17 -34.99
CA ASP A 717 -6.22 -32.98 -35.27
C ASP A 717 -5.43 -31.65 -35.20
N VAL A 718 -4.10 -31.68 -35.35
CA VAL A 718 -3.25 -30.47 -35.28
C VAL A 718 -3.33 -29.63 -36.56
N ASN A 719 -3.12 -28.33 -36.40
CA ASN A 719 -2.98 -27.41 -37.52
C ASN A 719 -1.51 -27.00 -37.70
N LEU A 720 -0.87 -27.46 -38.77
CA LEU A 720 0.53 -27.14 -39.12
C LEU A 720 0.63 -26.18 -40.31
N ASP A 721 -0.47 -25.55 -40.75
CA ASP A 721 -0.49 -24.72 -41.94
C ASP A 721 0.65 -23.67 -41.93
N TYR A 722 1.44 -23.62 -43.02
CA TYR A 722 2.58 -22.73 -43.19
C TYR A 722 3.75 -22.92 -42.21
N ALA A 723 3.79 -24.00 -41.43
CA ALA A 723 4.91 -24.30 -40.53
C ALA A 723 6.16 -24.75 -41.32
N ASP A 724 7.33 -24.54 -40.72
CA ASP A 724 8.61 -25.04 -41.25
C ASP A 724 9.12 -26.19 -40.39
N LEU A 725 9.06 -27.41 -40.92
CA LEU A 725 9.53 -28.65 -40.31
C LEU A 725 10.78 -29.19 -41.02
N THR A 726 11.57 -28.34 -41.67
CA THR A 726 12.79 -28.76 -42.37
C THR A 726 13.73 -29.52 -41.42
N GLY A 727 14.09 -30.75 -41.78
CA GLY A 727 14.96 -31.61 -40.98
C GLY A 727 14.38 -32.08 -39.63
N ALA A 728 13.08 -31.91 -39.39
CA ALA A 728 12.43 -32.36 -38.17
C ALA A 728 12.31 -33.89 -38.12
N LYS A 729 12.31 -34.44 -36.90
CA LYS A 729 12.10 -35.87 -36.64
C LYS A 729 10.66 -36.09 -36.19
N LEU A 730 9.92 -36.94 -36.88
CA LEU A 730 8.52 -37.30 -36.60
C LEU A 730 8.34 -38.83 -36.60
N GLY A 731 9.39 -39.58 -36.29
CA GLY A 731 9.35 -41.04 -36.29
C GLY A 731 8.24 -41.56 -35.36
N ASN A 732 7.36 -42.42 -35.89
CA ASN A 732 6.21 -42.99 -35.19
C ASN A 732 5.22 -41.96 -34.60
N ALA A 733 5.21 -40.71 -35.08
CA ALA A 733 4.26 -39.71 -34.58
C ALA A 733 2.84 -39.95 -35.12
N GLU A 734 1.81 -39.63 -34.32
CA GLU A 734 0.40 -39.80 -34.67
C GLU A 734 -0.20 -38.49 -35.22
N LEU A 735 -0.11 -38.26 -36.53
CA LEU A 735 -0.65 -37.08 -37.25
C LEU A 735 -2.03 -37.31 -37.89
N SER A 736 -2.86 -38.20 -37.32
CA SER A 736 -4.19 -38.48 -37.88
C SER A 736 -5.04 -37.21 -37.96
N ASN A 737 -5.67 -36.99 -39.12
CA ASN A 737 -6.45 -35.79 -39.47
C ASN A 737 -5.69 -34.45 -39.40
N ALA A 738 -4.36 -34.45 -39.35
CA ALA A 738 -3.58 -33.21 -39.32
C ALA A 738 -3.78 -32.38 -40.60
N ARG A 739 -3.69 -31.05 -40.45
CA ARG A 739 -3.71 -30.09 -41.57
C ARG A 739 -2.29 -29.63 -41.91
N LEU A 740 -1.86 -29.88 -43.15
CA LEU A 740 -0.53 -29.56 -43.65
C LEU A 740 -0.62 -28.80 -44.98
N LYS A 741 -1.11 -27.55 -44.95
CA LYS A 741 -1.12 -26.67 -46.13
C LYS A 741 0.14 -25.79 -46.18
N ASN A 742 0.86 -25.81 -47.31
CA ASN A 742 2.09 -25.03 -47.54
C ASN A 742 3.16 -25.24 -46.44
N VAL A 743 3.34 -26.49 -46.00
CA VAL A 743 4.31 -26.84 -44.95
C VAL A 743 5.67 -27.16 -45.59
N PHE A 744 6.77 -26.75 -44.96
CA PHE A 744 8.11 -27.14 -45.40
C PHE A 744 8.54 -28.43 -44.70
N LEU A 745 8.75 -29.51 -45.47
CA LEU A 745 9.10 -30.85 -44.96
C LEU A 745 10.41 -31.40 -45.56
N ASN A 746 11.25 -30.51 -46.12
CA ASN A 746 12.51 -30.92 -46.72
C ASN A 746 13.39 -31.60 -45.66
N ASP A 747 14.00 -32.73 -46.02
CA ASP A 747 14.87 -33.53 -45.14
C ASP A 747 14.19 -34.04 -43.85
N ALA A 748 12.86 -33.97 -43.72
CA ALA A 748 12.14 -34.46 -42.55
C ALA A 748 12.05 -35.99 -42.51
N ASP A 749 12.10 -36.56 -41.31
CA ASP A 749 11.99 -38.00 -41.06
C ASP A 749 10.62 -38.34 -40.45
N LEU A 750 9.75 -38.97 -41.25
CA LEU A 750 8.43 -39.44 -40.85
C LEU A 750 8.34 -40.98 -40.85
N LEU A 751 9.45 -41.67 -40.55
CA LEU A 751 9.47 -43.13 -40.49
C LEU A 751 8.38 -43.67 -39.56
N GLY A 752 7.48 -44.51 -40.09
CA GLY A 752 6.39 -45.13 -39.33
C GLY A 752 5.29 -44.18 -38.83
N ALA A 753 5.30 -42.90 -39.21
CA ALA A 753 4.29 -41.93 -38.76
C ALA A 753 2.88 -42.27 -39.28
N ASP A 754 1.86 -41.96 -38.48
CA ASP A 754 0.45 -42.12 -38.88
C ASP A 754 -0.14 -40.79 -39.37
N LEU A 755 -0.26 -40.64 -40.67
CA LEU A 755 -0.91 -39.52 -41.36
C LEU A 755 -2.29 -39.89 -41.92
N SER A 756 -2.96 -40.92 -41.37
CA SER A 756 -4.28 -41.34 -41.86
C SER A 756 -5.31 -40.21 -41.82
N GLY A 757 -6.07 -40.07 -42.92
CA GLY A 757 -7.08 -39.01 -43.07
C GLY A 757 -6.55 -37.57 -43.13
N SER A 758 -5.23 -37.35 -43.13
CA SER A 758 -4.64 -36.01 -43.14
C SER A 758 -4.83 -35.27 -44.47
N TYR A 759 -4.72 -33.94 -44.42
CA TYR A 759 -4.84 -33.05 -45.58
C TYR A 759 -3.50 -32.38 -45.89
N LEU A 760 -2.87 -32.81 -47.00
CA LEU A 760 -1.59 -32.32 -47.50
C LEU A 760 -1.83 -31.49 -48.76
N SER A 761 -1.42 -30.22 -48.78
CA SER A 761 -1.59 -29.40 -50.00
C SER A 761 -0.52 -28.36 -50.26
N SER A 762 -0.21 -28.15 -51.55
CA SER A 762 0.59 -27.03 -52.06
C SER A 762 2.01 -26.92 -51.47
N MET A 763 2.76 -28.03 -51.44
CA MET A 763 4.10 -28.04 -50.86
C MET A 763 5.09 -28.91 -51.64
N THR A 764 6.38 -28.67 -51.40
CA THR A 764 7.49 -29.49 -51.92
C THR A 764 8.05 -30.36 -50.80
N LEU A 765 8.22 -31.64 -51.09
CA LEU A 765 8.87 -32.62 -50.22
C LEU A 765 10.16 -33.06 -50.90
N GLU A 766 11.29 -32.50 -50.47
CA GLU A 766 12.61 -32.87 -50.95
C GLU A 766 13.32 -33.76 -49.94
N ARG A 767 13.77 -34.96 -50.36
CA ARG A 767 14.47 -35.94 -49.51
C ARG A 767 13.73 -36.32 -48.21
N THR A 768 12.40 -36.22 -48.22
CA THR A 768 11.55 -36.60 -47.07
C THR A 768 11.42 -38.13 -46.96
N ILE A 769 11.52 -38.66 -45.74
CA ILE A 769 11.40 -40.09 -45.45
C ILE A 769 10.01 -40.39 -44.91
N LEU A 770 9.24 -41.22 -45.61
CA LEU A 770 7.90 -41.72 -45.26
C LEU A 770 7.87 -43.26 -45.26
N HIS A 771 9.04 -43.88 -45.04
CA HIS A 771 9.18 -45.34 -44.95
C HIS A 771 8.23 -45.92 -43.91
N LYS A 772 7.38 -46.88 -44.31
CA LYS A 772 6.35 -47.52 -43.47
C LYS A 772 5.34 -46.57 -42.81
N ALA A 773 5.21 -45.34 -43.29
CA ALA A 773 4.18 -44.43 -42.81
C ALA A 773 2.76 -44.93 -43.18
N ASN A 774 1.76 -44.59 -42.37
CA ASN A 774 0.35 -44.83 -42.65
C ASN A 774 -0.28 -43.56 -43.23
N LEU A 775 -0.70 -43.60 -44.49
CA LEU A 775 -1.33 -42.50 -45.22
C LEU A 775 -2.71 -42.90 -45.77
N ARG A 776 -3.39 -43.85 -45.11
CA ARG A 776 -4.71 -44.34 -45.53
C ARG A 776 -5.70 -43.19 -45.67
N MET A 777 -6.39 -43.16 -46.81
CA MET A 777 -7.40 -42.14 -47.12
C MET A 777 -6.88 -40.67 -47.08
N ALA A 778 -5.56 -40.46 -47.05
CA ALA A 778 -4.99 -39.11 -47.05
C ALA A 778 -5.33 -38.37 -48.35
N SER A 779 -5.53 -37.05 -48.22
CA SER A 779 -5.78 -36.16 -49.35
C SER A 779 -4.52 -35.38 -49.69
N ILE A 780 -3.92 -35.68 -50.84
CA ILE A 780 -2.63 -35.18 -51.29
C ILE A 780 -2.83 -34.36 -52.56
N ILE A 781 -2.77 -33.03 -52.44
CA ILE A 781 -3.20 -32.10 -53.51
C ILE A 781 -2.10 -31.12 -53.90
N SER A 782 -1.73 -31.09 -55.17
CA SER A 782 -0.76 -30.11 -55.72
C SER A 782 0.60 -30.15 -55.01
N LEU A 783 1.11 -31.35 -54.73
CA LEU A 783 2.43 -31.57 -54.13
C LEU A 783 3.52 -31.82 -55.17
N ASN A 784 4.74 -31.41 -54.85
CA ASN A 784 5.97 -31.75 -55.58
C ASN A 784 6.85 -32.67 -54.73
N PHE A 785 7.04 -33.92 -55.15
CA PHE A 785 7.88 -34.91 -54.50
C PHE A 785 9.22 -35.01 -55.25
N LEU A 786 10.32 -34.75 -54.56
CA LEU A 786 11.69 -34.82 -55.09
C LEU A 786 12.50 -35.74 -54.18
N ASP A 787 12.99 -36.87 -54.70
CA ASP A 787 13.79 -37.83 -53.94
C ASP A 787 13.10 -38.34 -52.65
N THR A 788 11.77 -38.50 -52.69
CA THR A 788 10.94 -38.90 -51.53
C THR A 788 10.83 -40.41 -51.40
N ASP A 789 10.91 -40.94 -50.18
CA ASP A 789 10.81 -42.39 -49.90
C ASP A 789 9.49 -42.76 -49.20
N PHE A 790 8.59 -43.43 -49.92
CA PHE A 790 7.34 -44.04 -49.43
C PHE A 790 7.44 -45.56 -49.27
N SER A 791 8.64 -46.16 -49.27
CA SER A 791 8.77 -47.61 -49.28
C SER A 791 8.05 -48.28 -48.10
N GLY A 792 7.31 -49.36 -48.38
CA GLY A 792 6.54 -50.11 -47.38
C GLY A 792 5.41 -49.34 -46.68
N SER A 793 5.05 -48.14 -47.13
CA SER A 793 3.94 -47.35 -46.56
C SER A 793 2.55 -47.93 -46.87
N ASP A 794 1.56 -47.65 -46.01
CA ASP A 794 0.15 -47.95 -46.27
C ASP A 794 -0.54 -46.70 -46.84
N LEU A 795 -0.77 -46.71 -48.15
CA LEU A 795 -1.38 -45.64 -48.94
C LEU A 795 -2.77 -46.06 -49.46
N LYS A 796 -3.43 -47.00 -48.80
CA LYS A 796 -4.72 -47.52 -49.24
C LYS A 796 -5.76 -46.40 -49.33
N ASP A 797 -6.46 -46.33 -50.46
CA ASP A 797 -7.47 -45.32 -50.79
C ASP A 797 -6.96 -43.85 -50.70
N ALA A 798 -5.64 -43.64 -50.71
CA ALA A 798 -5.06 -42.29 -50.75
C ALA A 798 -5.34 -41.60 -52.09
N ARG A 799 -5.51 -40.27 -52.06
CA ARG A 799 -5.85 -39.48 -53.25
C ARG A 799 -4.73 -38.49 -53.57
N PHE A 800 -4.07 -38.72 -54.69
CA PHE A 800 -3.06 -37.85 -55.30
C PHE A 800 -3.69 -37.06 -56.45
N PHE A 801 -3.89 -35.76 -56.26
CA PHE A 801 -4.45 -34.87 -57.29
C PHE A 801 -3.46 -33.77 -57.66
N GLN A 802 -3.18 -33.61 -58.95
CA GLN A 802 -2.25 -32.58 -59.47
C GLN A 802 -0.84 -32.66 -58.87
N THR A 803 -0.33 -33.86 -58.60
CA THR A 803 0.98 -34.03 -57.96
C THR A 803 2.09 -34.23 -59.00
N TYR A 804 3.27 -33.68 -58.74
CA TYR A 804 4.49 -33.98 -59.49
C TYR A 804 5.41 -34.84 -58.64
N MET A 805 5.88 -35.96 -59.17
CA MET A 805 6.76 -36.91 -58.51
C MET A 805 8.00 -37.09 -59.38
N ASN A 806 9.18 -36.89 -58.80
CA ASN A 806 10.46 -37.16 -59.46
C ASN A 806 11.38 -37.93 -58.51
N ASN A 807 11.82 -39.10 -58.96
CA ASN A 807 12.64 -40.02 -58.18
C ASN A 807 11.97 -40.42 -56.84
N THR A 808 10.68 -40.75 -56.91
CA THR A 808 9.87 -41.15 -55.75
C THR A 808 9.85 -42.67 -55.61
N ASN A 809 10.09 -43.16 -54.39
CA ASN A 809 10.14 -44.60 -54.11
C ASN A 809 8.86 -45.10 -53.43
N PHE A 810 8.04 -45.90 -54.10
CA PHE A 810 6.88 -46.62 -53.55
C PHE A 810 7.13 -48.13 -53.41
N SER A 811 8.39 -48.59 -53.37
CA SER A 811 8.68 -50.02 -53.33
C SER A 811 8.00 -50.70 -52.14
N ASP A 812 7.32 -51.82 -52.39
CA ASP A 812 6.58 -52.61 -51.39
C ASP A 812 5.45 -51.86 -50.66
N ALA A 813 5.03 -50.67 -51.11
CA ALA A 813 3.91 -49.92 -50.52
C ALA A 813 2.54 -50.53 -50.87
N ASP A 814 1.54 -50.37 -49.99
CA ASP A 814 0.15 -50.70 -50.27
C ASP A 814 -0.62 -49.50 -50.82
N LEU A 815 -0.79 -49.47 -52.14
CA LEU A 815 -1.50 -48.44 -52.90
C LEU A 815 -2.88 -48.94 -53.37
N SER A 816 -3.45 -49.95 -52.71
CA SER A 816 -4.73 -50.50 -53.14
C SER A 816 -5.84 -49.44 -53.08
N GLY A 817 -6.64 -49.34 -54.15
CA GLY A 817 -7.68 -48.32 -54.29
C GLY A 817 -7.20 -46.87 -54.39
N ALA A 818 -5.89 -46.61 -54.38
CA ALA A 818 -5.36 -45.25 -54.48
C ALA A 818 -5.73 -44.57 -55.81
N VAL A 819 -5.90 -43.26 -55.79
CA VAL A 819 -6.27 -42.47 -56.98
C VAL A 819 -5.14 -41.51 -57.31
N PHE A 820 -4.60 -41.63 -58.52
CA PHE A 820 -3.69 -40.67 -59.14
C PHE A 820 -4.46 -39.95 -60.24
N ASP A 821 -4.74 -38.67 -60.05
CA ASP A 821 -5.48 -37.86 -61.01
C ASP A 821 -4.73 -36.58 -61.37
N THR A 822 -4.52 -36.37 -62.67
CA THR A 822 -3.79 -35.22 -63.23
C THR A 822 -2.36 -35.14 -62.66
N SER A 823 -1.72 -36.28 -62.40
CA SER A 823 -0.42 -36.36 -61.76
C SER A 823 0.70 -36.75 -62.73
N ALA A 824 1.90 -36.22 -62.52
CA ALA A 824 3.10 -36.55 -63.28
C ALA A 824 4.07 -37.36 -62.41
N LEU A 825 4.43 -38.55 -62.86
CA LEU A 825 5.24 -39.53 -62.14
C LEU A 825 6.48 -39.86 -62.98
N LYS A 826 7.62 -39.28 -62.61
CA LYS A 826 8.90 -39.43 -63.29
C LYS A 826 9.89 -40.20 -62.43
N ASN A 827 10.57 -41.20 -63.01
CA ASN A 827 11.54 -42.05 -62.33
C ASN A 827 10.96 -42.68 -61.04
N THR A 828 9.68 -43.05 -61.06
CA THR A 828 8.98 -43.56 -59.88
C THR A 828 9.16 -45.07 -59.76
N ASP A 829 9.53 -45.53 -58.56
CA ASP A 829 9.73 -46.96 -58.26
C ASP A 829 8.49 -47.56 -57.60
N PHE A 830 7.83 -48.49 -58.26
CA PHE A 830 6.68 -49.25 -57.75
C PHE A 830 7.02 -50.74 -57.53
N ARG A 831 8.30 -51.11 -57.42
CA ARG A 831 8.70 -52.52 -57.30
C ARG A 831 8.04 -53.18 -56.10
N GLY A 832 7.38 -54.32 -56.32
CA GLY A 832 6.67 -55.06 -55.27
C GLY A 832 5.41 -54.37 -54.70
N ALA A 833 5.07 -53.16 -55.13
CA ALA A 833 3.94 -52.41 -54.60
C ALA A 833 2.59 -53.05 -54.93
N ASN A 834 1.61 -52.90 -54.04
CA ASN A 834 0.24 -53.35 -54.26
C ASN A 834 -0.64 -52.22 -54.79
N LEU A 835 -0.90 -52.17 -56.10
CA LEU A 835 -1.78 -51.16 -56.73
C LEU A 835 -3.16 -51.71 -57.08
N SER A 836 -3.61 -52.78 -56.42
CA SER A 836 -4.90 -53.40 -56.80
C SER A 836 -6.07 -52.42 -56.67
N GLY A 837 -6.87 -52.29 -57.72
CA GLY A 837 -8.01 -51.36 -57.76
C GLY A 837 -7.64 -49.88 -57.89
N ALA A 838 -6.35 -49.52 -58.00
CA ALA A 838 -5.93 -48.13 -58.11
C ALA A 838 -6.41 -47.48 -59.42
N THR A 839 -6.60 -46.16 -59.41
CA THR A 839 -7.07 -45.37 -60.56
C THR A 839 -5.98 -44.42 -61.03
N PHE A 840 -5.68 -44.43 -62.34
CA PHE A 840 -4.78 -43.50 -63.01
C PHE A 840 -5.58 -42.66 -64.02
N GLY A 841 -6.06 -41.50 -63.59
CA GLY A 841 -6.74 -40.50 -64.42
C GLY A 841 -5.77 -39.44 -64.92
N THR A 842 -5.70 -39.23 -66.23
CA THR A 842 -4.94 -38.15 -66.90
C THR A 842 -3.52 -37.99 -66.32
N SER A 843 -2.88 -39.12 -66.03
CA SER A 843 -1.59 -39.15 -65.34
C SER A 843 -0.48 -39.60 -66.29
N ALA A 844 0.66 -38.92 -66.21
CA ALA A 844 1.83 -39.21 -67.04
C ALA A 844 2.86 -40.03 -66.24
N LEU A 845 3.33 -41.16 -66.79
CA LEU A 845 4.31 -42.03 -66.13
C LEU A 845 5.60 -42.12 -66.99
N GLU A 846 6.65 -41.39 -66.65
CA GLU A 846 7.93 -41.41 -67.36
C GLU A 846 8.96 -42.26 -66.59
N ASN A 847 9.48 -43.33 -67.22
CA ASN A 847 10.49 -44.21 -66.62
C ASN A 847 10.07 -44.85 -65.28
N ALA A 848 8.79 -45.23 -65.16
CA ALA A 848 8.27 -45.92 -63.99
C ALA A 848 8.63 -47.41 -63.97
N ASP A 849 8.93 -47.95 -62.78
CA ASP A 849 9.33 -49.35 -62.56
C ASP A 849 8.27 -50.11 -61.78
N PHE A 850 7.52 -50.99 -62.46
CA PHE A 850 6.44 -51.80 -61.89
C PHE A 850 6.84 -53.26 -61.69
N ARG A 851 8.13 -53.60 -61.65
CA ARG A 851 8.56 -55.01 -61.54
C ARG A 851 8.02 -55.66 -60.28
N GLY A 852 7.35 -56.80 -60.43
CA GLY A 852 6.70 -57.53 -59.33
C GLY A 852 5.47 -56.86 -58.72
N ALA A 853 5.01 -55.70 -59.23
CA ALA A 853 3.86 -54.98 -58.68
C ALA A 853 2.52 -55.71 -58.93
N ASN A 854 1.53 -55.45 -58.09
CA ASN A 854 0.16 -55.95 -58.27
C ASN A 854 -0.73 -54.90 -58.93
N LEU A 855 -1.02 -55.05 -60.22
CA LEU A 855 -1.85 -54.15 -61.04
C LEU A 855 -3.26 -54.72 -61.30
N LEU A 856 -3.75 -55.64 -60.47
CA LEU A 856 -5.07 -56.24 -60.67
C LEU A 856 -6.21 -55.23 -60.44
N GLY A 857 -7.10 -55.10 -61.41
CA GLY A 857 -8.30 -54.26 -61.30
C GLY A 857 -8.04 -52.75 -61.35
N ILE A 858 -6.85 -52.32 -61.79
CA ILE A 858 -6.57 -50.90 -61.98
C ILE A 858 -7.52 -50.28 -63.03
N LYS A 859 -7.80 -49.00 -62.86
CA LYS A 859 -8.53 -48.17 -63.84
C LYS A 859 -7.55 -47.18 -64.47
N TYR A 860 -7.62 -47.00 -65.78
CA TYR A 860 -6.72 -46.13 -66.53
C TYR A 860 -7.44 -45.50 -67.73
N ASP A 861 -6.99 -44.32 -68.14
CA ASP A 861 -7.41 -43.70 -69.41
C ASP A 861 -6.41 -43.97 -70.55
N SER A 862 -6.68 -43.43 -71.74
CA SER A 862 -5.81 -43.63 -72.91
C SER A 862 -4.41 -43.02 -72.73
N ILE A 863 -4.26 -41.99 -71.90
CA ILE A 863 -2.98 -41.34 -71.63
C ILE A 863 -2.14 -42.27 -70.75
N ALA A 864 -2.70 -42.72 -69.63
CA ALA A 864 -2.04 -43.64 -68.71
C ALA A 864 -1.64 -44.96 -69.41
N LEU A 865 -2.49 -45.51 -70.28
CA LEU A 865 -2.20 -46.73 -71.04
C LEU A 865 -0.94 -46.61 -71.92
N ASN A 866 -0.75 -45.46 -72.59
CA ASN A 866 0.43 -45.22 -73.42
C ASN A 866 1.73 -45.30 -72.61
N PHE A 867 1.71 -44.82 -71.37
CA PHE A 867 2.88 -44.85 -70.52
C PHE A 867 3.14 -46.23 -69.89
N PHE A 868 2.09 -46.97 -69.53
CA PHE A 868 2.25 -48.37 -69.10
C PHE A 868 2.95 -49.21 -70.17
N ALA A 869 2.69 -48.93 -71.45
CA ALA A 869 3.29 -49.66 -72.58
C ALA A 869 4.83 -49.57 -72.64
N VAL A 870 5.40 -48.46 -72.17
CA VAL A 870 6.85 -48.18 -72.16
C VAL A 870 7.49 -48.33 -70.78
N SER A 871 6.73 -48.74 -69.76
CA SER A 871 7.21 -48.95 -68.39
C SER A 871 7.81 -50.35 -68.18
N LYS A 872 8.61 -50.54 -67.11
CA LYS A 872 9.18 -51.86 -66.77
C LYS A 872 8.14 -52.69 -66.03
N LEU A 873 7.70 -53.81 -66.61
CA LEU A 873 6.55 -54.61 -66.12
C LEU A 873 6.92 -56.06 -65.76
N ASP A 874 8.21 -56.41 -65.66
CA ASP A 874 8.64 -57.80 -65.45
C ASP A 874 8.07 -58.36 -64.13
N GLY A 875 7.35 -59.48 -64.22
CA GLY A 875 6.72 -60.12 -63.07
C GLY A 875 5.50 -59.38 -62.50
N ALA A 876 5.01 -58.31 -63.12
CA ALA A 876 3.81 -57.60 -62.68
C ALA A 876 2.54 -58.45 -62.86
N LYS A 877 1.65 -58.46 -61.86
CA LYS A 877 0.34 -59.13 -61.93
C LYS A 877 -0.68 -58.20 -62.60
N MET A 878 -1.17 -58.56 -63.78
CA MET A 878 -2.07 -57.73 -64.59
C MET A 878 -3.38 -58.45 -64.91
N SER A 879 -4.49 -57.70 -65.00
CA SER A 879 -5.77 -58.23 -65.49
C SER A 879 -5.68 -58.64 -66.96
N ALA A 880 -6.59 -59.51 -67.41
CA ALA A 880 -6.63 -59.96 -68.80
C ALA A 880 -6.84 -58.79 -69.78
N ASP A 881 -7.70 -57.84 -69.41
CA ASP A 881 -8.01 -56.67 -70.23
C ASP A 881 -6.80 -55.75 -70.40
N LEU A 882 -6.06 -55.46 -69.31
CA LEU A 882 -4.85 -54.64 -69.37
C LEU A 882 -3.78 -55.28 -70.27
N LYS A 883 -3.58 -56.60 -70.18
CA LYS A 883 -2.63 -57.31 -71.05
C LYS A 883 -3.02 -57.17 -72.52
N LYS A 884 -4.31 -57.36 -72.83
CA LYS A 884 -4.85 -57.25 -74.19
C LYS A 884 -4.70 -55.84 -74.75
N ASP A 885 -4.98 -54.82 -73.95
CA ASP A 885 -4.85 -53.42 -74.36
C ASP A 885 -3.39 -53.04 -74.63
N LEU A 886 -2.46 -53.50 -73.78
CA LEU A 886 -1.02 -53.30 -73.97
C LEU A 886 -0.49 -54.02 -75.22
N GLU A 887 -0.95 -55.25 -75.48
CA GLU A 887 -0.62 -55.99 -76.71
C GLU A 887 -1.16 -55.28 -77.96
N LYS A 888 -2.41 -54.79 -77.92
CA LYS A 888 -3.02 -54.04 -79.03
C LYS A 888 -2.21 -52.77 -79.33
N LEU A 889 -1.81 -52.04 -78.29
CA LEU A 889 -1.04 -50.81 -78.43
C LEU A 889 0.38 -51.08 -78.95
N ARG A 890 1.08 -52.09 -78.41
CA ARG A 890 2.45 -52.47 -78.82
C ARG A 890 2.53 -53.04 -80.24
N SER A 891 1.45 -53.68 -80.72
CA SER A 891 1.38 -54.27 -82.07
C SER A 891 1.02 -53.27 -83.18
N GLY A 892 0.72 -52.01 -82.85
CA GLY A 892 0.45 -50.95 -83.83
C GLY A 892 -0.86 -51.10 -84.63
N LYS A 893 -1.79 -51.97 -84.20
CA LYS A 893 -3.11 -52.14 -84.84
C LYS A 893 -4.10 -51.08 -84.33
N THR A 894 -4.06 -49.88 -84.91
CA THR A 894 -5.08 -48.83 -84.73
C THR A 894 -6.41 -49.25 -85.37
N THR A 895 -7.51 -48.94 -84.68
CA THR A 895 -8.87 -48.86 -85.24
C THR A 895 -9.32 -47.43 -85.06
#